data_AF-A0A9W9CDP7-F1
#
_entry.id   AF-A0A9W9CDP7-F1
#
_cell.length_a   1.000
_cell.length_b   1.000
_cell.length_c   1.000
_cell.angle_alpha   90.00
_cell.angle_beta   90.00
_cell.angle_gamma   90.00
#
_symmetry.space_group_name_H-M   'P 1'
#
loop_
_entity.id
_entity.type
_entity.pdbx_description
1 polymer ?
#
loop_
_entity_poly.entity_id
_entity_poly.type
_entity_poly.pdbx_seq_one_letter_code
_entity_poly.pdbx_strand_id
1 'polypeptide(L)'
;MATRARGSRILRPLLYTTGAGLVGGAALYSIYRPRDIPGLEAAQVPPPTYGEGGIFRPPNFPHAKSRDEQIADLKRSAGVLSSAADKVKNSIGWGSGGAGAVDAAEEKSEEEPYDLLVIGGGATGTGIALDAATRGLKVALVERDDFSSGTSSKSTKLVHGGVRYLEKAVWNLDYNQYKLVVEALRERRYFLDTAPHLSQWLPIMIPIQKWWQAPYFWAGTKFYDFLAGSENIESSYFLTKSKALDAFPMLKKEDLFGALVYYDGAHNDSRMNVSLAMTAALYGATVVSHMEVTGLEKDASGRLSGARVKDCITELNGKKSEEFTIKAKGIINATGPFTDSIRKLDEPTVEEIVAPSSGVHVILPGYFSPANMGLIDPSTSDGRVIFFLPWQGNTIAGTTDSATSVTKDPVAGEDEIDWILKEIRRYLQPDIAVRRGDVLAAWSGIRPLVRDPKAGKTEGLVRNHLVTTSPSGLLTCAGGKWTTYREMAEETVNEAITEFGLTSKPLASAPRVSGTEVLDEAPLDGTCQTHRVRLIGAHGYSKTLFINLVQHYGIETEIAKYLCTAYGDRAWSVAALSAPTEQRFPVRGKRISELYPYIDGEVRYCVRHEYAQTATDVIARRMRLAFLNAQAALEALPVVIDLMAEELKWDSKRKETEWKNSVTYLGSMGLPKGKLTLTRKDVESGRVGKYADEEYHLYARHGNKSPSMLLWRWIANGDTDKPDEPLPSDSKIPPGHNPVIGEDSKANK
;
A
#
# COMPACT_ATOMS: atom_id res chain seq x y z
N MET A 1 33.46 55.85 -50.23
CA MET A 1 33.77 55.72 -48.79
C MET A 1 32.66 56.41 -48.01
N ALA A 2 31.70 55.65 -47.48
CA ALA A 2 31.67 55.10 -46.12
C ALA A 2 30.97 56.05 -45.12
N THR A 3 29.64 56.07 -45.15
CA THR A 3 28.80 56.52 -44.04
C THR A 3 28.55 55.34 -43.09
N ARG A 4 29.31 55.30 -41.99
CA ARG A 4 29.13 54.32 -40.91
C ARG A 4 27.87 54.64 -40.10
N ALA A 5 26.90 53.73 -40.15
CA ALA A 5 25.67 53.76 -39.37
C ALA A 5 25.95 53.75 -37.85
N ARG A 6 25.43 54.76 -37.15
CA ARG A 6 25.53 54.99 -35.70
C ARG A 6 24.37 54.35 -34.92
N GLY A 7 23.85 53.20 -35.38
CA GLY A 7 22.63 52.57 -34.84
C GLY A 7 22.83 51.49 -33.76
N SER A 8 24.07 51.08 -33.45
CA SER A 8 24.30 49.83 -32.69
C SER A 8 24.53 49.97 -31.18
N ARG A 9 24.57 51.20 -30.63
CA ARG A 9 24.91 51.40 -29.20
C ARG A 9 23.72 51.35 -28.23
N ILE A 10 22.49 51.60 -28.69
CA ILE A 10 21.29 51.58 -27.84
C ILE A 10 20.50 50.27 -27.96
N LEU A 11 20.55 49.60 -29.12
CA LEU A 11 19.82 48.35 -29.32
C LEU A 11 20.32 47.20 -28.45
N ARG A 12 21.63 47.09 -28.22
CA ARG A 12 22.22 45.98 -27.46
C ARG A 12 21.78 45.97 -25.99
N PRO A 13 21.90 47.08 -25.23
CA PRO A 13 21.38 47.15 -23.85
C PRO A 13 19.88 46.83 -23.77
N LEU A 14 19.09 47.33 -24.72
CA LEU A 14 17.64 47.10 -24.76
C LEU A 14 17.27 45.63 -25.06
N LEU A 15 18.03 44.98 -25.94
CA LEU A 15 17.89 43.54 -26.19
C LEU A 15 18.33 42.70 -24.98
N TYR A 16 19.38 43.12 -24.26
CA TYR A 16 19.80 42.45 -23.02
C TYR A 16 18.79 42.63 -21.88
N THR A 17 18.22 43.82 -21.71
CA THR A 17 17.20 44.06 -20.67
C THR A 17 15.87 43.41 -21.00
N THR A 18 15.46 43.42 -22.27
CA THR A 18 14.25 42.72 -22.72
C THR A 18 14.43 41.21 -22.65
N GLY A 19 15.61 40.70 -23.06
CA GLY A 19 15.98 39.30 -22.92
C GLY A 19 16.03 38.84 -21.45
N ALA A 20 16.67 39.61 -20.58
CA ALA A 20 16.72 39.33 -19.14
C ALA A 20 15.34 39.44 -18.47
N GLY A 21 14.51 40.39 -18.90
CA GLY A 21 13.13 40.54 -18.43
C GLY A 21 12.22 39.39 -18.89
N LEU A 22 12.35 38.94 -20.13
CA LEU A 22 11.61 37.77 -20.64
C LEU A 22 12.07 36.48 -19.99
N VAL A 23 13.39 36.27 -19.83
CA VAL A 23 13.93 35.10 -19.14
C VAL A 23 13.56 35.11 -17.66
N GLY A 24 13.69 36.25 -16.98
CA GLY A 24 13.31 36.42 -15.57
C GLY A 24 11.82 36.26 -15.34
N GLY A 25 10.99 36.85 -16.22
CA GLY A 25 9.53 36.73 -16.19
C GLY A 25 9.04 35.31 -16.49
N ALA A 26 9.62 34.64 -17.48
CA ALA A 26 9.33 33.23 -17.79
C ALA A 26 9.78 32.30 -16.67
N ALA A 27 10.94 32.55 -16.04
CA ALA A 27 11.40 31.81 -14.88
C ALA A 27 10.46 32.00 -13.68
N LEU A 28 10.07 33.24 -13.37
CA LEU A 28 9.10 33.57 -12.32
C LEU A 28 7.75 32.90 -12.58
N TYR A 29 7.22 33.00 -13.80
CA TYR A 29 5.97 32.33 -14.18
C TYR A 29 6.08 30.81 -14.05
N SER A 30 7.18 30.21 -14.50
CA SER A 30 7.39 28.76 -14.37
C SER A 30 7.50 28.30 -12.91
N ILE A 31 8.05 29.14 -12.03
CA ILE A 31 8.14 28.87 -10.59
C ILE A 31 6.77 29.00 -9.91
N TYR A 32 6.02 30.07 -10.21
CA TYR A 32 4.80 30.46 -9.49
C TYR A 32 3.48 30.16 -10.21
N ARG A 33 3.49 29.49 -11.38
CA ARG A 33 2.26 29.13 -12.08
C ARG A 33 1.33 28.33 -11.16
N PRO A 34 0.02 28.59 -11.18
CA PRO A 34 -0.96 27.75 -10.50
C PRO A 34 -0.76 26.31 -10.94
N ARG A 35 -0.65 25.39 -9.98
CA ARG A 35 -0.51 23.96 -10.26
C ARG A 35 -1.83 23.28 -9.95
N ASP A 36 -2.26 22.41 -10.86
CA ASP A 36 -3.43 21.58 -10.62
C ASP A 36 -3.06 20.50 -9.60
N ILE A 37 -3.68 20.57 -8.43
CA ILE A 37 -3.42 19.70 -7.28
C ILE A 37 -4.62 18.77 -7.15
N PRO A 38 -4.47 17.48 -7.50
CA PRO A 38 -5.54 16.52 -7.37
C PRO A 38 -6.16 16.51 -5.97
N GLY A 39 -7.49 16.48 -5.90
CA GLY A 39 -8.26 16.46 -4.66
C GLY A 39 -8.50 17.83 -3.99
N LEU A 40 -8.05 18.95 -4.57
CA LEU A 40 -8.53 20.30 -4.21
C LEU A 40 -9.88 20.65 -4.85
N GLU A 41 -10.30 19.89 -5.85
CA GLU A 41 -11.63 19.97 -6.43
C GLU A 41 -12.70 19.62 -5.38
N ALA A 42 -13.91 20.15 -5.58
CA ALA A 42 -15.07 19.75 -4.79
C ALA A 42 -15.33 18.25 -5.02
N ALA A 43 -15.74 17.52 -3.98
CA ALA A 43 -16.04 16.09 -4.07
C ALA A 43 -17.05 15.82 -5.20
N GLN A 44 -16.60 15.19 -6.29
CA GLN A 44 -17.45 14.80 -7.41
C GLN A 44 -17.92 13.35 -7.24
N VAL A 45 -18.89 13.14 -6.36
CA VAL A 45 -19.68 11.90 -6.29
C VAL A 45 -21.15 12.26 -6.54
N PRO A 46 -22.03 11.30 -6.91
CA PRO A 46 -23.46 11.56 -6.89
C PRO A 46 -23.80 12.18 -5.53
N PRO A 47 -24.44 13.37 -5.47
CA PRO A 47 -24.78 13.95 -4.19
C PRO A 47 -25.64 12.93 -3.43
N PRO A 48 -25.44 12.76 -2.11
CA PRO A 48 -26.33 11.92 -1.34
C PRO A 48 -27.77 12.37 -1.62
N THR A 49 -28.61 11.43 -2.01
CA THR A 49 -29.98 11.74 -2.39
C THR A 49 -30.88 11.59 -1.18
N TYR A 50 -31.90 12.43 -1.10
CA TYR A 50 -32.98 12.27 -0.14
C TYR A 50 -34.16 11.65 -0.88
N GLY A 51 -34.50 10.41 -0.55
CA GLY A 51 -35.70 9.76 -1.05
C GLY A 51 -36.96 10.39 -0.48
N GLU A 52 -38.11 9.89 -0.92
CA GLU A 52 -39.42 10.26 -0.38
C GLU A 52 -39.43 10.14 1.17
N GLY A 53 -39.91 11.18 1.86
CA GLY A 53 -39.84 11.26 3.33
C GLY A 53 -38.51 11.74 3.92
N GLY A 54 -37.56 12.21 3.10
CA GLY A 54 -36.27 12.74 3.59
C GLY A 54 -35.26 11.65 3.98
N ILE A 55 -35.45 10.41 3.52
CA ILE A 55 -34.56 9.29 3.83
C ILE A 55 -33.25 9.47 3.06
N PHE A 56 -32.15 9.62 3.80
CA PHE A 56 -30.81 9.68 3.24
C PHE A 56 -30.44 8.39 2.50
N ARG A 57 -29.96 8.52 1.26
CA ARG A 57 -29.44 7.43 0.43
C ARG A 57 -27.99 7.73 0.04
N PRO A 58 -27.01 6.90 0.45
CA PRO A 58 -25.63 7.09 0.05
C PRO A 58 -25.44 6.86 -1.46
N PRO A 59 -24.30 7.31 -2.02
CA PRO A 59 -23.91 7.00 -3.39
C PRO A 59 -23.95 5.48 -3.65
N ASN A 60 -24.46 5.10 -4.82
CA ASN A 60 -24.45 3.71 -5.29
C ASN A 60 -23.26 3.49 -6.22
N PHE A 61 -22.60 2.35 -6.08
CA PHE A 61 -21.39 2.01 -6.83
C PHE A 61 -21.56 0.66 -7.53
N PRO A 62 -20.90 0.44 -8.68
CA PRO A 62 -20.96 -0.87 -9.34
C PRO A 62 -20.35 -1.95 -8.46
N HIS A 63 -20.95 -3.14 -8.52
CA HIS A 63 -20.44 -4.32 -7.84
C HIS A 63 -19.59 -5.14 -8.81
N ALA A 64 -18.39 -5.51 -8.38
CA ALA A 64 -17.63 -6.55 -9.04
C ALA A 64 -18.22 -7.92 -8.70
N LYS A 65 -18.01 -8.90 -9.58
CA LYS A 65 -18.43 -10.29 -9.36
C LYS A 65 -17.88 -10.81 -8.03
N SER A 66 -18.69 -11.54 -7.29
CA SER A 66 -18.25 -12.23 -6.08
C SER A 66 -17.09 -13.20 -6.37
N ARG A 67 -16.30 -13.54 -5.34
CA ARG A 67 -15.19 -14.49 -5.49
C ARG A 67 -15.64 -15.82 -6.08
N ASP A 68 -16.81 -16.32 -5.66
CA ASP A 68 -17.34 -17.60 -6.13
C ASP A 68 -17.77 -17.55 -7.61
N GLU A 69 -18.40 -16.45 -8.04
CA GLU A 69 -18.71 -16.22 -9.46
C GLU A 69 -17.42 -16.17 -10.30
N GLN A 70 -16.38 -15.51 -9.79
CA GLN A 70 -15.09 -15.45 -10.48
C GLN A 70 -14.42 -16.83 -10.57
N ILE A 71 -14.47 -17.65 -9.51
CA ILE A 71 -13.98 -19.05 -9.57
C ILE A 71 -14.81 -19.87 -10.57
N ALA A 72 -16.13 -19.64 -10.65
CA ALA A 72 -16.96 -20.28 -11.65
C ALA A 72 -16.53 -19.89 -13.09
N ASP A 73 -16.20 -18.62 -13.34
CA ASP A 73 -15.68 -18.15 -14.62
C ASP A 73 -14.35 -18.85 -14.98
N LEU A 74 -13.43 -18.96 -14.01
CA LEU A 74 -12.17 -19.70 -14.20
C LEU A 74 -12.43 -21.16 -14.57
N LYS A 75 -13.38 -21.83 -13.91
CA LYS A 75 -13.77 -23.23 -14.19
C LYS A 75 -14.48 -23.38 -15.54
N ARG A 76 -15.19 -22.37 -16.03
CA ARG A 76 -15.83 -22.41 -17.36
C ARG A 76 -14.81 -22.41 -18.49
N SER A 77 -13.68 -21.71 -18.33
CA SER A 77 -12.57 -21.79 -19.30
C SER A 77 -12.01 -23.21 -19.47
N ALA A 78 -12.26 -24.09 -18.50
CA ALA A 78 -11.80 -25.48 -18.47
C ALA A 78 -12.80 -26.48 -19.07
N GLY A 79 -14.02 -26.05 -19.41
CA GLY A 79 -15.14 -26.94 -19.78
C GLY A 79 -15.73 -27.75 -18.60
N VAL A 80 -15.28 -27.52 -17.36
CA VAL A 80 -15.58 -28.36 -16.18
C VAL A 80 -17.04 -28.26 -15.71
N LEU A 81 -17.69 -27.11 -15.90
CA LEU A 81 -19.08 -26.88 -15.48
C LEU A 81 -20.13 -27.63 -16.33
N SER A 82 -19.76 -28.20 -17.47
CA SER A 82 -20.66 -29.06 -18.25
C SER A 82 -20.96 -30.41 -17.55
N SER A 83 -20.05 -30.90 -16.71
CA SER A 83 -20.15 -32.26 -16.15
C SER A 83 -21.02 -32.39 -14.89
N ALA A 84 -21.20 -31.30 -14.13
CA ALA A 84 -21.99 -31.31 -12.90
C ALA A 84 -23.50 -31.17 -13.17
N ALA A 85 -23.86 -30.36 -14.17
CA ALA A 85 -25.25 -30.24 -14.65
C ALA A 85 -25.74 -31.57 -15.26
N ASP A 86 -24.86 -32.29 -15.97
CA ASP A 86 -25.15 -33.60 -16.56
C ASP A 86 -25.40 -34.70 -15.50
N LYS A 87 -24.73 -34.64 -14.34
CA LYS A 87 -24.98 -35.58 -13.22
C LYS A 87 -26.28 -35.32 -12.47
N VAL A 88 -26.71 -34.07 -12.37
CA VAL A 88 -28.00 -33.71 -11.73
C VAL A 88 -29.17 -34.04 -12.65
N LYS A 89 -29.07 -33.81 -13.97
CA LYS A 89 -30.12 -34.22 -14.94
C LYS A 89 -30.25 -35.74 -15.04
N ASN A 90 -29.15 -36.51 -14.97
CA ASN A 90 -29.20 -37.98 -15.01
C ASN A 90 -29.64 -38.65 -13.70
N SER A 91 -29.72 -37.91 -12.57
CA SER A 91 -30.20 -38.44 -11.29
C SER A 91 -31.67 -38.12 -11.00
N ILE A 92 -32.29 -37.21 -11.76
CA ILE A 92 -33.71 -36.87 -11.65
C ILE A 92 -34.43 -37.39 -12.90
N GLY A 93 -34.52 -38.72 -12.99
CA GLY A 93 -35.45 -39.38 -13.89
C GLY A 93 -36.87 -39.31 -13.31
N TRP A 94 -37.66 -38.32 -13.73
CA TRP A 94 -39.11 -38.33 -13.54
C TRP A 94 -39.82 -38.29 -14.89
N GLY A 95 -40.65 -39.32 -15.09
CA GLY A 95 -41.34 -39.58 -16.33
C GLY A 95 -42.64 -38.80 -16.53
N SER A 96 -43.02 -38.78 -17.81
CA SER A 96 -44.35 -38.56 -18.39
C SER A 96 -44.97 -37.15 -18.37
N GLY A 97 -45.09 -36.58 -19.57
CA GLY A 97 -46.38 -36.17 -20.12
C GLY A 97 -46.54 -34.69 -20.52
N GLY A 98 -46.64 -34.43 -21.83
CA GLY A 98 -47.43 -33.29 -22.35
C GLY A 98 -46.73 -32.31 -23.30
N ALA A 99 -46.98 -32.53 -24.60
CA ALA A 99 -46.83 -31.69 -25.79
C ALA A 99 -46.42 -30.19 -25.66
N GLY A 100 -45.38 -29.82 -26.43
CA GLY A 100 -45.03 -28.45 -26.77
C GLY A 100 -43.59 -28.32 -27.25
N ALA A 101 -43.28 -28.85 -28.45
CA ALA A 101 -41.95 -28.77 -29.04
C ALA A 101 -41.60 -27.33 -29.40
N VAL A 102 -40.64 -26.76 -28.66
CA VAL A 102 -39.77 -25.68 -29.13
C VAL A 102 -38.37 -26.23 -28.96
N ASP A 103 -37.70 -26.56 -30.08
CA ASP A 103 -36.30 -26.96 -30.11
C ASP A 103 -35.42 -25.81 -29.61
N ALA A 104 -35.22 -25.73 -28.31
CA ALA A 104 -34.09 -25.03 -27.73
C ALA A 104 -32.95 -26.05 -27.63
N ALA A 105 -32.15 -26.14 -28.69
CA ALA A 105 -30.83 -26.74 -28.59
C ALA A 105 -30.04 -25.94 -27.56
N GLU A 106 -29.86 -26.47 -26.34
CA GLU A 106 -28.85 -25.99 -25.41
C GLU A 106 -27.49 -26.27 -26.05
N GLU A 107 -26.95 -25.28 -26.78
CA GLU A 107 -25.56 -25.30 -27.22
C GLU A 107 -24.66 -25.52 -25.99
N LYS A 108 -23.89 -26.62 -26.02
CA LYS A 108 -22.68 -26.75 -25.20
C LYS A 108 -21.71 -25.65 -25.65
N SER A 109 -21.87 -24.43 -25.15
CA SER A 109 -20.87 -23.39 -25.39
C SER A 109 -19.66 -23.69 -24.52
N GLU A 110 -18.67 -24.39 -25.05
CA GLU A 110 -17.32 -24.29 -24.51
C GLU A 110 -16.91 -22.81 -24.57
N GLU A 111 -16.87 -22.13 -23.42
CA GLU A 111 -16.45 -20.72 -23.38
C GLU A 111 -15.00 -20.60 -23.87
N GLU A 112 -14.73 -19.57 -24.68
CA GLU A 112 -13.39 -19.31 -25.21
C GLU A 112 -12.34 -19.16 -24.09
N PRO A 113 -11.09 -19.64 -24.30
CA PRO A 113 -10.00 -19.46 -23.34
C PRO A 113 -9.75 -17.97 -23.06
N TYR A 114 -9.15 -17.67 -21.91
CA TYR A 114 -8.69 -16.31 -21.63
C TYR A 114 -7.63 -15.88 -22.66
N ASP A 115 -7.57 -14.60 -22.99
CA ASP A 115 -6.46 -14.07 -23.78
C ASP A 115 -5.17 -14.12 -22.96
N LEU A 116 -5.25 -13.73 -21.69
CA LEU A 116 -4.12 -13.72 -20.76
C LEU A 116 -4.49 -14.31 -19.40
N LEU A 117 -3.61 -15.18 -18.88
CA LEU A 117 -3.57 -15.57 -17.48
C LEU A 117 -2.34 -14.94 -16.81
N VAL A 118 -2.57 -14.07 -15.83
CA VAL A 118 -1.54 -13.42 -15.01
C VAL A 118 -1.38 -14.17 -13.69
N ILE A 119 -0.16 -14.61 -13.39
CA ILE A 119 0.19 -15.31 -12.16
C ILE A 119 0.90 -14.33 -11.22
N GLY A 120 0.28 -14.05 -10.07
CA GLY A 120 0.76 -13.13 -9.05
C GLY A 120 -0.08 -11.85 -8.96
N GLY A 121 -0.60 -11.55 -7.78
CA GLY A 121 -1.43 -10.40 -7.44
C GLY A 121 -0.70 -9.30 -6.67
N GLY A 122 0.61 -9.16 -6.89
CA GLY A 122 1.37 -7.97 -6.50
C GLY A 122 1.23 -6.84 -7.53
N ALA A 123 1.93 -5.72 -7.30
CA ALA A 123 1.73 -4.48 -8.06
C ALA A 123 1.92 -4.66 -9.56
N THR A 124 2.92 -5.46 -9.94
CA THR A 124 3.19 -5.86 -11.32
C THR A 124 1.99 -6.59 -11.94
N GLY A 125 1.52 -7.67 -11.31
CA GLY A 125 0.44 -8.48 -11.88
C GLY A 125 -0.91 -7.76 -11.89
N THR A 126 -1.26 -7.03 -10.82
CA THR A 126 -2.51 -6.24 -10.79
C THR A 126 -2.46 -5.09 -11.78
N GLY A 127 -1.28 -4.48 -12.01
CA GLY A 127 -1.08 -3.48 -13.06
C GLY A 127 -1.28 -4.06 -14.46
N ILE A 128 -0.68 -5.23 -14.74
CA ILE A 128 -0.82 -5.96 -16.02
C ILE A 128 -2.29 -6.31 -16.26
N ALA A 129 -2.98 -6.82 -15.24
CA ALA A 129 -4.39 -7.20 -15.37
C ALA A 129 -5.29 -5.99 -15.64
N LEU A 130 -5.06 -4.87 -14.96
CA LEU A 130 -5.80 -3.63 -15.21
C LEU A 130 -5.55 -3.12 -16.63
N ASP A 131 -4.28 -3.02 -17.05
CA ASP A 131 -3.93 -2.53 -18.37
C ASP A 131 -4.56 -3.40 -19.47
N ALA A 132 -4.33 -4.71 -19.42
CA ALA A 132 -4.89 -5.65 -20.39
C ALA A 132 -6.43 -5.61 -20.45
N ALA A 133 -7.12 -5.53 -19.31
CA ALA A 133 -8.59 -5.42 -19.28
C ALA A 133 -9.07 -4.09 -19.89
N THR A 134 -8.39 -2.98 -19.61
CA THR A 134 -8.73 -1.66 -20.18
C THR A 134 -8.45 -1.55 -21.68
N ARG A 135 -7.65 -2.46 -22.25
CA ARG A 135 -7.43 -2.63 -23.70
C ARG A 135 -8.41 -3.63 -24.35
N GLY A 136 -9.41 -4.10 -23.60
CA GLY A 136 -10.45 -4.99 -24.09
C GLY A 136 -10.06 -6.48 -24.20
N LEU A 137 -8.98 -6.91 -23.53
CA LEU A 137 -8.58 -8.32 -23.50
C LEU A 137 -9.37 -9.11 -22.42
N LYS A 138 -9.61 -10.40 -22.66
CA LYS A 138 -10.19 -11.32 -21.67
C LYS A 138 -9.09 -11.81 -20.72
N VAL A 139 -9.07 -11.31 -19.49
CA VAL A 139 -7.96 -11.53 -18.54
C VAL A 139 -8.40 -12.33 -17.32
N ALA A 140 -7.57 -13.29 -16.91
CA ALA A 140 -7.60 -13.92 -15.60
C ALA A 140 -6.34 -13.54 -14.80
N LEU A 141 -6.48 -13.27 -13.50
CA LEU A 141 -5.38 -13.10 -12.56
C LEU A 141 -5.62 -13.99 -11.34
N VAL A 142 -4.58 -14.74 -10.95
CA VAL A 142 -4.59 -15.59 -9.75
C VAL A 142 -3.44 -15.23 -8.82
N GLU A 143 -3.72 -15.18 -7.53
CA GLU A 143 -2.76 -14.91 -6.46
C GLU A 143 -2.84 -16.01 -5.41
N ARG A 144 -1.70 -16.65 -5.09
CA ARG A 144 -1.64 -17.80 -4.16
C ARG A 144 -2.12 -17.44 -2.76
N ASP A 145 -1.71 -16.27 -2.28
CA ASP A 145 -2.03 -15.73 -0.97
C ASP A 145 -3.08 -14.62 -1.17
N ASP A 146 -2.94 -13.47 -0.53
CA ASP A 146 -3.83 -12.33 -0.76
C ASP A 146 -3.16 -11.26 -1.63
N PHE A 147 -3.96 -10.39 -2.25
CA PHE A 147 -3.44 -9.28 -3.02
C PHE A 147 -2.47 -8.45 -2.18
N SER A 148 -1.30 -8.15 -2.73
CA SER A 148 -0.21 -7.42 -2.04
C SER A 148 0.49 -8.16 -0.89
N SER A 149 0.20 -9.44 -0.62
CA SER A 149 0.81 -10.18 0.52
C SER A 149 2.34 -10.30 0.46
N GLY A 150 2.92 -10.33 -0.74
CA GLY A 150 4.36 -10.33 -0.98
C GLY A 150 5.02 -8.96 -0.80
N THR A 151 6.02 -8.67 -1.64
CA THR A 151 6.84 -7.44 -1.56
C THR A 151 6.03 -6.15 -1.68
N SER A 152 4.90 -6.17 -2.39
CA SER A 152 4.07 -4.98 -2.67
C SER A 152 3.40 -4.35 -1.44
N SER A 153 3.41 -5.00 -0.27
CA SER A 153 3.00 -4.40 1.02
C SER A 153 4.15 -4.10 1.96
N LYS A 154 5.39 -4.43 1.58
CA LYS A 154 6.60 -4.36 2.43
C LYS A 154 7.61 -3.35 1.90
N SER A 155 7.12 -2.27 1.26
CA SER A 155 7.96 -1.20 0.71
C SER A 155 8.26 -0.09 1.74
N THR A 156 9.06 0.90 1.37
CA THR A 156 9.25 2.14 2.15
C THR A 156 8.03 3.07 2.11
N LYS A 157 6.97 2.71 1.35
CA LYS A 157 5.75 3.52 1.18
C LYS A 157 5.98 4.86 0.47
N LEU A 158 7.06 4.94 -0.33
CA LEU A 158 7.41 6.08 -1.16
C LEU A 158 7.22 5.77 -2.64
N VAL A 159 6.70 6.75 -3.36
CA VAL A 159 6.70 6.83 -4.82
C VAL A 159 7.83 7.78 -5.19
N HIS A 160 9.04 7.23 -5.11
CA HIS A 160 10.28 7.97 -5.17
C HIS A 160 10.75 8.19 -6.61
N GLY A 161 11.13 9.43 -6.94
CA GLY A 161 11.59 9.78 -8.30
C GLY A 161 13.10 9.74 -8.54
N GLY A 162 13.93 9.23 -7.62
CA GLY A 162 15.32 8.91 -7.96
C GLY A 162 16.44 9.91 -7.61
N VAL A 163 16.31 10.82 -6.62
CA VAL A 163 17.32 11.88 -6.37
C VAL A 163 18.78 11.37 -6.28
N ARG A 164 19.03 10.20 -5.67
CA ARG A 164 20.38 9.60 -5.63
C ARG A 164 20.88 9.11 -6.99
N TYR A 165 19.97 8.61 -7.83
CA TYR A 165 20.31 8.20 -9.19
C TYR A 165 20.66 9.41 -10.06
N LEU A 166 20.08 10.58 -9.77
CA LEU A 166 20.44 11.82 -10.43
C LEU A 166 21.91 12.20 -10.20
N GLU A 167 22.40 12.04 -8.97
CA GLU A 167 23.81 12.26 -8.65
C GLU A 167 24.71 11.36 -9.50
N LYS A 168 24.41 10.06 -9.59
CA LYS A 168 25.16 9.13 -10.45
C LYS A 168 25.02 9.44 -11.94
N ALA A 169 23.81 9.79 -12.40
CA ALA A 169 23.56 10.12 -13.80
C ALA A 169 24.39 11.32 -14.26
N VAL A 170 24.48 12.35 -13.43
CA VAL A 170 25.25 13.57 -13.72
C VAL A 170 26.75 13.31 -13.63
N TRP A 171 27.23 12.72 -12.53
CA TRP A 171 28.67 12.55 -12.31
C TRP A 171 29.30 11.45 -13.16
N ASN A 172 28.54 10.40 -13.48
CA ASN A 172 29.03 9.26 -14.27
C ASN A 172 28.53 9.29 -15.72
N LEU A 173 27.81 10.34 -16.14
CA LEU A 173 27.21 10.48 -17.48
C LEU A 173 26.38 9.24 -17.88
N ASP A 174 25.67 8.66 -16.92
CA ASP A 174 24.89 7.44 -17.12
C ASP A 174 23.48 7.77 -17.62
N TYR A 175 23.28 7.63 -18.93
CA TYR A 175 22.01 7.91 -19.59
C TYR A 175 20.87 7.01 -19.10
N ASN A 176 21.15 5.75 -18.75
CA ASN A 176 20.13 4.82 -18.25
C ASN A 176 19.63 5.25 -16.87
N GLN A 177 20.52 5.77 -16.02
CA GLN A 177 20.13 6.35 -14.73
C GLN A 177 19.33 7.64 -14.90
N TYR A 178 19.69 8.48 -15.87
CA TYR A 178 18.92 9.67 -16.21
C TYR A 178 17.49 9.33 -16.66
N LYS A 179 17.35 8.37 -17.59
CA LYS A 179 16.05 7.92 -18.11
C LYS A 179 15.15 7.43 -16.97
N LEU A 180 15.70 6.62 -16.06
CA LEU A 180 14.99 6.13 -14.88
C LEU A 180 14.49 7.25 -13.96
N VAL A 181 15.26 8.33 -13.77
CA VAL A 181 14.82 9.47 -12.94
C VAL A 181 13.64 10.19 -13.60
N VAL A 182 13.71 10.45 -14.90
CA VAL A 182 12.64 11.12 -15.65
C VAL A 182 11.36 10.28 -15.66
N GLU A 183 11.49 8.97 -15.91
CA GLU A 183 10.38 8.01 -15.85
C GLU A 183 9.73 7.99 -14.47
N ALA A 184 10.52 7.83 -13.42
CA ALA A 184 10.00 7.78 -12.06
C ALA A 184 9.32 9.10 -11.63
N LEU A 185 9.82 10.25 -12.09
CA LEU A 185 9.20 11.56 -11.86
C LEU A 185 7.83 11.68 -12.54
N ARG A 186 7.71 11.17 -13.77
CA ARG A 186 6.44 11.14 -14.52
C ARG A 186 5.44 10.18 -13.89
N GLU A 187 5.85 8.95 -13.61
CA GLU A 187 4.97 7.96 -12.98
C GLU A 187 4.47 8.46 -11.62
N ARG A 188 5.32 9.12 -10.83
CA ARG A 188 4.90 9.76 -9.57
C ARG A 188 3.72 10.72 -9.75
N ARG A 189 3.65 11.48 -10.86
CA ARG A 189 2.50 12.35 -11.12
C ARG A 189 1.24 11.52 -11.42
N TYR A 190 1.36 10.46 -12.23
CA TYR A 190 0.23 9.57 -12.51
C TYR A 190 -0.37 8.92 -11.25
N PHE A 191 0.44 8.61 -10.23
CA PHE A 191 -0.11 8.16 -8.94
C PHE A 191 -1.05 9.18 -8.30
N LEU A 192 -0.69 10.48 -8.36
CA LEU A 192 -1.49 11.57 -7.78
C LEU A 192 -2.79 11.78 -8.56
N ASP A 193 -2.76 11.59 -9.88
CA ASP A 193 -3.93 11.79 -10.73
C ASP A 193 -4.90 10.59 -10.69
N THR A 194 -4.37 9.37 -10.77
CA THR A 194 -5.20 8.14 -10.83
C THR A 194 -5.70 7.67 -9.47
N ALA A 195 -4.98 7.99 -8.38
CA ALA A 195 -5.32 7.55 -7.03
C ALA A 195 -5.03 8.62 -5.94
N PRO A 196 -5.60 9.84 -6.04
CA PRO A 196 -5.31 10.98 -5.15
C PRO A 196 -5.66 10.74 -3.68
N HIS A 197 -6.46 9.72 -3.38
CA HIS A 197 -6.81 9.32 -2.01
C HIS A 197 -5.72 8.44 -1.39
N LEU A 198 -4.97 7.67 -2.20
CA LEU A 198 -3.95 6.73 -1.75
C LEU A 198 -2.53 7.25 -1.91
N SER A 199 -2.35 8.34 -2.66
CA SER A 199 -1.06 8.97 -2.92
C SER A 199 -1.10 10.43 -2.49
N GLN A 200 0.04 10.91 -2.00
CA GLN A 200 0.22 12.29 -1.59
C GLN A 200 1.66 12.70 -1.78
N TRP A 201 1.92 14.00 -1.82
CA TRP A 201 3.29 14.48 -1.73
C TRP A 201 3.79 14.44 -0.30
N LEU A 202 5.09 14.27 -0.15
CA LEU A 202 5.79 14.32 1.13
C LEU A 202 7.02 15.22 1.00
N PRO A 203 7.08 16.35 1.74
CA PRO A 203 8.33 17.08 1.87
C PRO A 203 9.33 16.24 2.67
N ILE A 204 10.56 16.16 2.19
CA ILE A 204 11.65 15.41 2.80
C ILE A 204 12.81 16.36 3.08
N MET A 205 13.19 16.44 4.36
CA MET A 205 14.27 17.24 4.87
C MET A 205 15.62 16.53 4.74
N ILE A 206 16.61 17.21 4.17
CA ILE A 206 18.02 16.85 4.14
C ILE A 206 18.76 17.77 5.12
N PRO A 207 19.15 17.30 6.32
CA PRO A 207 19.92 18.10 7.27
C PRO A 207 21.31 18.43 6.71
N ILE A 208 21.74 19.68 6.90
CA ILE A 208 23.04 20.16 6.44
C ILE A 208 23.91 20.50 7.62
N GLN A 209 25.07 19.84 7.70
CA GLN A 209 26.03 20.06 8.76
C GLN A 209 27.03 21.16 8.39
N LYS A 210 27.57 21.11 7.17
CA LYS A 210 28.60 22.05 6.72
C LYS A 210 28.02 23.05 5.74
N TRP A 211 28.36 24.33 5.89
CA TRP A 211 27.82 25.42 5.06
C TRP A 211 28.00 25.19 3.55
N TRP A 212 29.11 24.55 3.13
CA TRP A 212 29.40 24.27 1.72
C TRP A 212 28.51 23.17 1.11
N GLN A 213 27.89 22.33 1.92
CA GLN A 213 26.91 21.35 1.43
C GLN A 213 25.62 22.02 0.98
N ALA A 214 25.30 23.21 1.52
CA ALA A 214 24.09 23.95 1.14
C ALA A 214 24.02 24.28 -0.36
N PRO A 215 25.03 24.91 -1.00
CA PRO A 215 25.00 25.14 -2.44
C PRO A 215 25.01 23.83 -3.26
N TYR A 216 25.66 22.77 -2.77
CA TYR A 216 25.66 21.44 -3.43
C TYR A 216 24.26 20.83 -3.48
N PHE A 217 23.62 20.66 -2.33
CA PHE A 217 22.28 20.09 -2.24
C PHE A 217 21.25 20.99 -2.91
N TRP A 218 21.37 22.32 -2.79
CA TRP A 218 20.50 23.26 -3.50
C TRP A 218 20.57 23.07 -5.01
N ALA A 219 21.76 22.96 -5.59
CA ALA A 219 21.93 22.72 -7.02
C ALA A 219 21.31 21.36 -7.42
N GLY A 220 21.55 20.30 -6.65
CA GLY A 220 20.98 18.98 -6.89
C GLY A 220 19.45 18.96 -6.84
N THR A 221 18.84 19.55 -5.81
CA THR A 221 17.37 19.60 -5.68
C THR A 221 16.72 20.51 -6.72
N LYS A 222 17.39 21.60 -7.12
CA LYS A 222 16.89 22.45 -8.23
C LYS A 222 17.01 21.77 -9.58
N PHE A 223 18.06 20.99 -9.82
CA PHE A 223 18.16 20.19 -11.02
C PHE A 223 17.07 19.11 -11.04
N TYR A 224 16.78 18.51 -9.89
CA TYR A 224 15.66 17.57 -9.73
C TYR A 224 14.30 18.24 -10.03
N ASP A 225 14.03 19.43 -9.47
CA ASP A 225 12.83 20.22 -9.77
C ASP A 225 12.72 20.56 -11.27
N PHE A 226 13.85 20.86 -11.90
CA PHE A 226 13.92 21.18 -13.33
C PHE A 226 13.60 19.96 -14.20
N LEU A 227 14.18 18.79 -13.89
CA LEU A 227 13.87 17.55 -14.60
C LEU A 227 12.42 17.10 -14.44
N ALA A 228 11.81 17.40 -13.30
CA ALA A 228 10.40 17.11 -13.08
C ALA A 228 9.50 17.95 -14.01
N GLY A 229 9.89 19.17 -14.40
CA GLY A 229 9.17 19.94 -15.43
C GLY A 229 7.70 20.20 -15.08
N SER A 230 6.78 19.72 -15.93
CA SER A 230 5.32 19.73 -15.68
C SER A 230 4.89 18.81 -14.54
N GLU A 231 5.66 17.75 -14.28
CA GLU A 231 5.43 16.73 -13.26
C GLU A 231 5.96 17.16 -11.88
N ASN A 232 6.45 18.40 -11.77
CA ASN A 232 6.94 18.94 -10.52
C ASN A 232 5.78 19.25 -9.58
N ILE A 233 5.83 18.67 -8.38
CA ILE A 233 4.83 18.87 -7.33
C ILE A 233 4.97 20.26 -6.73
N GLU A 234 6.09 20.52 -6.07
CA GLU A 234 6.43 21.78 -5.40
C GLU A 234 7.93 22.03 -5.50
N SER A 235 8.35 23.30 -5.48
CA SER A 235 9.78 23.60 -5.58
C SER A 235 10.51 23.40 -4.25
N SER A 236 11.72 22.85 -4.34
CA SER A 236 12.65 22.72 -3.22
C SER A 236 12.97 24.08 -2.55
N TYR A 237 13.23 24.07 -1.25
CA TYR A 237 13.53 25.29 -0.50
C TYR A 237 14.51 25.03 0.65
N PHE A 238 15.12 26.10 1.16
CA PHE A 238 16.08 26.06 2.25
C PHE A 238 15.41 26.46 3.57
N LEU A 239 15.65 25.67 4.61
CA LEU A 239 15.32 25.98 5.98
C LEU A 239 16.58 26.43 6.72
N THR A 240 16.51 27.59 7.35
CA THR A 240 17.54 28.01 8.31
C THR A 240 17.56 27.05 9.50
N LYS A 241 18.68 26.97 10.22
CA LYS A 241 18.81 26.17 11.45
C LYS A 241 17.61 26.30 12.39
N SER A 242 17.16 27.53 12.66
CA SER A 242 16.02 27.79 13.54
C SER A 242 14.73 27.18 13.00
N LYS A 243 14.44 27.31 11.69
CA LYS A 243 13.23 26.74 11.10
C LYS A 243 13.29 25.22 10.99
N ALA A 244 14.48 24.66 10.75
CA ALA A 244 14.67 23.20 10.75
C ALA A 244 14.40 22.61 12.14
N LEU A 245 14.88 23.27 13.21
CA LEU A 245 14.62 22.87 14.60
C LEU A 245 13.17 23.14 15.03
N ASP A 246 12.50 24.15 14.49
CA ASP A 246 11.07 24.38 14.72
C ASP A 246 10.22 23.26 14.08
N ALA A 247 10.54 22.89 12.83
CA ALA A 247 9.89 21.79 12.15
C ALA A 247 10.22 20.42 12.77
N PHE A 248 11.45 20.23 13.25
CA PHE A 248 11.89 19.00 13.91
C PHE A 248 12.68 19.26 15.20
N PRO A 249 11.99 19.47 16.34
CA PRO A 249 12.63 19.86 17.61
C PRO A 249 13.65 18.87 18.18
N MET A 250 13.48 17.58 17.86
CA MET A 250 14.38 16.51 18.31
C MET A 250 15.65 16.39 17.47
N LEU A 251 15.72 17.08 16.31
CA LEU A 251 16.90 17.06 15.46
C LEU A 251 18.12 17.57 16.24
N LYS A 252 19.25 16.91 16.02
CA LYS A 252 20.54 17.25 16.62
C LYS A 252 20.94 18.69 16.26
N LYS A 253 21.24 19.50 17.27
CA LYS A 253 21.54 20.94 17.12
C LYS A 253 23.00 21.20 16.80
N GLU A 254 23.88 20.34 17.30
CA GLU A 254 25.32 20.45 17.14
C GLU A 254 25.65 20.28 15.65
N ASP A 255 26.53 21.15 15.14
CA ASP A 255 26.96 21.20 13.75
C ASP A 255 25.85 21.41 12.71
N LEU A 256 24.59 21.59 13.08
CA LEU A 256 23.52 21.90 12.13
C LEU A 256 23.64 23.33 11.60
N PHE A 257 23.85 23.48 10.29
CA PHE A 257 23.86 24.75 9.57
C PHE A 257 22.45 25.15 9.08
N GLY A 258 21.67 24.17 8.62
CA GLY A 258 20.32 24.35 8.09
C GLY A 258 19.81 23.04 7.50
N ALA A 259 18.80 23.11 6.63
CA ALA A 259 18.31 21.95 5.91
C ALA A 259 17.81 22.34 4.51
N LEU A 260 17.94 21.42 3.55
CA LEU A 260 17.23 21.49 2.27
C LEU A 260 15.95 20.67 2.38
N VAL A 261 14.87 21.14 1.77
CA VAL A 261 13.63 20.38 1.63
C VAL A 261 13.34 20.20 0.15
N TYR A 262 13.09 18.96 -0.25
CA TYR A 262 12.57 18.61 -1.57
C TYR A 262 11.28 17.80 -1.42
N TYR A 263 10.53 17.64 -2.51
CA TYR A 263 9.27 16.92 -2.49
C TYR A 263 9.37 15.60 -3.24
N ASP A 264 8.94 14.53 -2.59
CA ASP A 264 8.77 13.21 -3.20
C ASP A 264 7.32 12.71 -3.04
N GLY A 265 7.00 11.55 -3.61
CA GLY A 265 5.69 10.92 -3.43
C GLY A 265 5.66 9.95 -2.25
N ALA A 266 4.56 9.91 -1.52
CA ALA A 266 4.21 8.85 -0.57
C ALA A 266 2.91 8.18 -0.99
N HIS A 267 2.73 6.91 -0.65
CA HIS A 267 1.50 6.21 -0.98
C HIS A 267 1.13 5.10 0.00
N ASN A 268 -0.09 4.61 -0.13
CA ASN A 268 -0.57 3.43 0.53
C ASN A 268 -0.40 2.20 -0.37
N ASP A 269 0.75 1.52 -0.26
CA ASP A 269 1.15 0.43 -1.17
C ASP A 269 0.14 -0.75 -1.23
N SER A 270 -0.25 -1.30 -0.10
CA SER A 270 -1.20 -2.42 -0.04
C SER A 270 -2.59 -2.05 -0.52
N ARG A 271 -3.10 -0.88 -0.12
CA ARG A 271 -4.40 -0.38 -0.59
C ARG A 271 -4.40 -0.05 -2.07
N MET A 272 -3.32 0.55 -2.58
CA MET A 272 -3.14 0.82 -4.01
C MET A 272 -3.22 -0.48 -4.80
N ASN A 273 -2.53 -1.53 -4.35
CA ASN A 273 -2.56 -2.84 -4.99
C ASN A 273 -3.95 -3.48 -5.01
N VAL A 274 -4.66 -3.45 -3.89
CA VAL A 274 -6.02 -3.98 -3.82
C VAL A 274 -6.95 -3.15 -4.71
N SER A 275 -6.82 -1.81 -4.70
CA SER A 275 -7.58 -0.94 -5.60
C SER A 275 -7.28 -1.23 -7.08
N LEU A 276 -6.05 -1.56 -7.46
CA LEU A 276 -5.71 -2.02 -8.82
C LEU A 276 -6.46 -3.31 -9.17
N ALA A 277 -6.41 -4.33 -8.30
CA ALA A 277 -7.12 -5.60 -8.50
C ALA A 277 -8.64 -5.39 -8.63
N MET A 278 -9.23 -4.59 -7.74
CA MET A 278 -10.66 -4.32 -7.75
C MET A 278 -11.09 -3.47 -8.95
N THR A 279 -10.24 -2.54 -9.38
CA THR A 279 -10.49 -1.75 -10.60
C THR A 279 -10.45 -2.69 -11.81
N ALA A 280 -9.44 -3.56 -11.93
CA ALA A 280 -9.38 -4.56 -13.01
C ALA A 280 -10.63 -5.46 -13.03
N ALA A 281 -11.11 -5.90 -11.86
CA ALA A 281 -12.34 -6.68 -11.75
C ALA A 281 -13.58 -5.93 -12.27
N LEU A 282 -13.70 -4.63 -11.97
CA LEU A 282 -14.78 -3.78 -12.49
C LEU A 282 -14.69 -3.61 -14.02
N TYR A 283 -13.47 -3.57 -14.57
CA TYR A 283 -13.22 -3.57 -16.02
C TYR A 283 -13.38 -4.95 -16.68
N GLY A 284 -13.80 -5.98 -15.94
CA GLY A 284 -14.17 -7.29 -16.46
C GLY A 284 -13.10 -8.37 -16.34
N ALA A 285 -11.93 -8.08 -15.74
CA ALA A 285 -10.95 -9.12 -15.43
C ALA A 285 -11.50 -10.09 -14.36
N THR A 286 -11.15 -11.37 -14.49
CA THR A 286 -11.39 -12.37 -13.43
C THR A 286 -10.17 -12.37 -12.50
N VAL A 287 -10.29 -11.82 -11.30
CA VAL A 287 -9.21 -11.72 -10.29
C VAL A 287 -9.56 -12.54 -9.04
N VAL A 288 -8.72 -13.53 -8.70
CA VAL A 288 -8.98 -14.43 -7.57
C VAL A 288 -7.74 -14.52 -6.67
N SER A 289 -7.87 -14.05 -5.43
CA SER A 289 -6.92 -14.30 -4.36
C SER A 289 -7.11 -15.69 -3.73
N HIS A 290 -6.07 -16.17 -3.07
CA HIS A 290 -5.96 -17.48 -2.44
C HIS A 290 -6.15 -18.64 -3.42
N MET A 291 -5.61 -18.49 -4.63
CA MET A 291 -5.63 -19.45 -5.72
C MET A 291 -4.19 -19.75 -6.18
N GLU A 292 -3.66 -20.91 -5.79
CA GLU A 292 -2.27 -21.29 -6.07
C GLU A 292 -2.15 -21.96 -7.45
N VAL A 293 -1.20 -21.51 -8.28
CA VAL A 293 -0.77 -22.25 -9.47
C VAL A 293 0.17 -23.38 -9.04
N THR A 294 -0.22 -24.63 -9.31
CA THR A 294 0.54 -25.84 -8.97
C THR A 294 1.23 -26.48 -10.17
N GLY A 295 0.88 -26.07 -11.39
CA GLY A 295 1.53 -26.55 -12.60
C GLY A 295 1.13 -25.79 -13.85
N LEU A 296 1.91 -25.97 -14.92
CA LEU A 296 1.66 -25.38 -16.23
C LEU A 296 1.32 -26.49 -17.23
N GLU A 297 0.39 -26.20 -18.15
CA GLU A 297 -0.08 -27.12 -19.18
C GLU A 297 0.49 -26.73 -20.54
N LYS A 298 1.06 -27.71 -21.24
CA LYS A 298 1.56 -27.55 -22.62
C LYS A 298 0.65 -28.28 -23.60
N ASP A 299 0.45 -27.69 -24.76
CA ASP A 299 -0.23 -28.35 -25.86
C ASP A 299 0.71 -29.33 -26.61
N ALA A 300 0.20 -29.97 -27.66
CA ALA A 300 0.97 -30.92 -28.47
C ALA A 300 2.18 -30.28 -29.20
N SER A 301 2.19 -28.96 -29.38
CA SER A 301 3.32 -28.21 -29.96
C SER A 301 4.39 -27.84 -28.92
N GLY A 302 4.14 -28.13 -27.64
CA GLY A 302 5.02 -27.75 -26.54
C GLY A 302 4.84 -26.31 -26.05
N ARG A 303 3.84 -25.59 -26.57
CA ARG A 303 3.48 -24.22 -26.14
C ARG A 303 2.55 -24.27 -24.94
N LEU A 304 2.64 -23.29 -24.06
CA LEU A 304 1.76 -23.16 -22.90
C LEU A 304 0.32 -22.85 -23.33
N SER A 305 -0.65 -23.55 -22.71
CA SER A 305 -2.09 -23.43 -23.03
C SER A 305 -2.99 -23.28 -21.79
N GLY A 306 -2.40 -23.30 -20.60
CA GLY A 306 -3.12 -23.12 -19.35
C GLY A 306 -2.27 -23.40 -18.12
N ALA A 307 -2.89 -23.27 -16.94
CA ALA A 307 -2.26 -23.58 -15.66
C ALA A 307 -3.22 -24.36 -14.76
N ARG A 308 -2.67 -25.34 -14.01
CA ARG A 308 -3.41 -26.02 -12.94
C ARG A 308 -3.37 -25.16 -11.70
N VAL A 309 -4.54 -25.01 -11.06
CA VAL A 309 -4.71 -24.21 -9.87
C VAL A 309 -5.48 -24.95 -8.78
N LYS A 310 -5.27 -24.55 -7.52
CA LYS A 310 -6.05 -24.99 -6.36
C LYS A 310 -6.48 -23.80 -5.51
N ASP A 311 -7.69 -23.89 -4.95
CA ASP A 311 -8.21 -22.89 -4.01
C ASP A 311 -7.71 -23.18 -2.58
N CYS A 312 -6.91 -22.28 -2.03
CA CYS A 312 -6.33 -22.39 -0.69
C CYS A 312 -7.38 -22.14 0.42
N ILE A 313 -8.46 -21.41 0.14
CA ILE A 313 -9.52 -21.14 1.14
C ILE A 313 -10.32 -22.40 1.44
N THR A 314 -10.51 -23.27 0.44
CA THR A 314 -11.21 -24.55 0.62
C THR A 314 -10.53 -25.42 1.69
N GLU A 315 -9.19 -25.47 1.70
CA GLU A 315 -8.41 -26.22 2.71
C GLU A 315 -8.52 -25.59 4.10
N LEU A 316 -8.47 -24.27 4.17
CA LEU A 316 -8.65 -23.53 5.42
C LEU A 316 -10.04 -23.74 6.05
N ASN A 317 -11.05 -24.00 5.21
CA ASN A 317 -12.41 -24.38 5.62
C ASN A 317 -12.56 -25.88 5.94
N GLY A 318 -11.45 -26.64 5.98
CA GLY A 318 -11.42 -28.05 6.35
C GLY A 318 -11.91 -29.02 5.27
N LYS A 319 -12.03 -28.55 4.02
CA LYS A 319 -12.39 -29.37 2.85
C LYS A 319 -11.15 -29.64 2.00
N LYS A 320 -11.12 -30.75 1.26
CA LYS A 320 -10.05 -31.01 0.30
C LYS A 320 -10.23 -30.08 -0.91
N SER A 321 -9.17 -29.38 -1.31
CA SER A 321 -9.18 -28.58 -2.53
C SER A 321 -9.03 -29.48 -3.75
N GLU A 322 -9.88 -29.29 -4.76
CA GLU A 322 -9.78 -29.96 -6.05
C GLU A 322 -9.01 -29.06 -7.02
N GLU A 323 -8.02 -29.63 -7.71
CA GLU A 323 -7.31 -28.91 -8.77
C GLU A 323 -8.18 -28.82 -10.02
N PHE A 324 -8.11 -27.68 -10.70
CA PHE A 324 -8.68 -27.51 -12.03
C PHE A 324 -7.75 -26.66 -12.90
N THR A 325 -7.96 -26.71 -14.22
CA THR A 325 -7.11 -25.99 -15.18
C THR A 325 -7.78 -24.70 -15.62
N ILE A 326 -7.05 -23.60 -15.65
CA ILE A 326 -7.45 -22.37 -16.33
C ILE A 326 -6.85 -22.40 -17.74
N LYS A 327 -7.67 -22.22 -18.79
CA LYS A 327 -7.19 -22.16 -20.17
C LYS A 327 -6.94 -20.71 -20.60
N ALA A 328 -5.78 -20.47 -21.20
CA ALA A 328 -5.39 -19.15 -21.69
C ALA A 328 -4.47 -19.23 -22.92
N LYS A 329 -4.54 -18.22 -23.79
CA LYS A 329 -3.67 -18.09 -24.98
C LYS A 329 -2.25 -17.67 -24.60
N GLY A 330 -2.12 -16.74 -23.66
CA GLY A 330 -0.85 -16.31 -23.08
C GLY A 330 -0.82 -16.47 -21.56
N ILE A 331 0.35 -16.83 -21.02
CA ILE A 331 0.57 -16.93 -19.57
C ILE A 331 1.69 -15.97 -19.17
N ILE A 332 1.40 -15.12 -18.18
CA ILE A 332 2.30 -14.11 -17.66
C ILE A 332 2.70 -14.45 -16.23
N ASN A 333 4.00 -14.58 -15.97
CA ASN A 333 4.58 -14.73 -14.65
C ASN A 333 4.98 -13.34 -14.09
N ALA A 334 4.26 -12.89 -13.06
CA ALA A 334 4.48 -11.63 -12.36
C ALA A 334 4.63 -11.86 -10.83
N THR A 335 5.28 -12.96 -10.44
CA THR A 335 5.33 -13.44 -9.05
C THR A 335 6.45 -12.84 -8.18
N GLY A 336 7.08 -11.74 -8.63
CA GLY A 336 8.06 -10.97 -7.86
C GLY A 336 9.24 -11.84 -7.38
N PRO A 337 9.52 -11.95 -6.07
CA PRO A 337 10.63 -12.78 -5.59
C PRO A 337 10.42 -14.27 -5.88
N PHE A 338 9.20 -14.71 -6.19
CA PHE A 338 8.88 -16.10 -6.54
C PHE A 338 8.96 -16.38 -8.06
N THR A 339 9.43 -15.43 -8.87
CA THR A 339 9.52 -15.57 -10.34
C THR A 339 10.13 -16.90 -10.77
N ASP A 340 11.26 -17.30 -10.17
CA ASP A 340 11.97 -18.52 -10.55
C ASP A 340 11.20 -19.81 -10.20
N SER A 341 10.31 -19.77 -9.20
CA SER A 341 9.46 -20.93 -8.88
C SER A 341 8.51 -21.27 -10.03
N ILE A 342 7.89 -20.26 -10.64
CA ILE A 342 7.02 -20.45 -11.81
C ILE A 342 7.83 -20.79 -13.06
N ARG A 343 9.00 -20.16 -13.27
CA ARG A 343 9.89 -20.50 -14.41
C ARG A 343 10.32 -21.97 -14.36
N LYS A 344 10.60 -22.50 -13.18
CA LYS A 344 10.95 -23.92 -12.99
C LYS A 344 9.78 -24.89 -13.18
N LEU A 345 8.53 -24.43 -13.05
CA LEU A 345 7.36 -25.23 -13.45
C LEU A 345 7.27 -25.39 -14.97
N ASP A 346 7.76 -24.41 -15.73
CA ASP A 346 7.83 -24.47 -17.19
C ASP A 346 9.05 -25.28 -17.68
N GLU A 347 10.23 -24.97 -17.15
CA GLU A 347 11.51 -25.61 -17.49
C GLU A 347 12.32 -25.87 -16.21
N PRO A 348 12.36 -27.12 -15.70
CA PRO A 348 13.01 -27.44 -14.41
C PRO A 348 14.51 -27.12 -14.33
N THR A 349 15.20 -27.09 -15.47
CA THR A 349 16.66 -26.86 -15.56
C THR A 349 17.03 -25.41 -15.80
N VAL A 350 16.06 -24.49 -15.87
CA VAL A 350 16.32 -23.08 -16.18
C VAL A 350 17.14 -22.41 -15.06
N GLU A 351 18.14 -21.61 -15.45
CA GLU A 351 18.93 -20.83 -14.50
C GLU A 351 18.09 -19.73 -13.84
N GLU A 352 18.28 -19.54 -12.54
CA GLU A 352 17.60 -18.51 -11.75
C GLU A 352 18.06 -17.11 -12.15
N ILE A 353 17.10 -16.20 -12.31
CA ILE A 353 17.38 -14.79 -12.65
C ILE A 353 17.21 -13.86 -11.45
N VAL A 354 16.50 -14.29 -10.40
CA VAL A 354 16.24 -13.45 -9.23
C VAL A 354 17.42 -13.56 -8.24
N ALA A 355 17.94 -12.41 -7.85
CA ALA A 355 18.90 -12.22 -6.77
C ALA A 355 18.17 -11.56 -5.57
N PRO A 356 17.49 -12.34 -4.72
CA PRO A 356 16.69 -11.80 -3.62
C PRO A 356 17.53 -11.03 -2.59
N SER A 357 17.04 -9.86 -2.18
CA SER A 357 17.62 -9.07 -1.09
C SER A 357 16.56 -8.64 -0.07
N SER A 358 16.80 -8.84 1.22
CA SER A 358 15.95 -8.36 2.31
C SER A 358 16.13 -6.88 2.57
N GLY A 359 15.03 -6.23 2.90
CA GLY A 359 14.99 -4.87 3.42
C GLY A 359 14.08 -4.78 4.62
N VAL A 360 14.66 -4.37 5.75
CA VAL A 360 13.95 -4.21 7.02
C VAL A 360 13.53 -2.76 7.22
N HIS A 361 12.37 -2.59 7.82
CA HIS A 361 11.87 -1.32 8.34
C HIS A 361 11.33 -1.53 9.75
N VAL A 362 11.36 -0.46 10.53
CA VAL A 362 10.77 -0.42 11.88
C VAL A 362 9.75 0.71 11.96
N ILE A 363 8.74 0.53 12.81
CA ILE A 363 7.87 1.60 13.27
C ILE A 363 8.27 2.05 14.65
N LEU A 364 8.36 3.37 14.79
CA LEU A 364 8.56 4.06 16.05
C LEU A 364 7.35 4.98 16.35
N PRO A 365 7.17 5.40 17.61
CA PRO A 365 6.23 6.45 17.97
C PRO A 365 6.37 7.70 17.10
N GLY A 366 5.24 8.32 16.74
CA GLY A 366 5.21 9.41 15.75
C GLY A 366 6.00 10.65 16.11
N TYR A 367 6.38 10.83 17.38
CA TYR A 367 7.26 11.92 17.76
C TYR A 367 8.68 11.76 17.19
N PHE A 368 9.13 10.59 16.72
CA PHE A 368 10.46 10.46 16.11
C PHE A 368 10.59 11.06 14.69
N SER A 369 9.52 11.67 14.16
CA SER A 369 9.55 12.48 12.92
C SER A 369 8.56 13.64 12.99
N PRO A 370 8.76 14.73 12.23
CA PRO A 370 7.71 15.73 12.05
C PRO A 370 6.44 15.12 11.44
N ALA A 371 5.25 15.56 11.88
CA ALA A 371 3.98 14.96 11.46
C ALA A 371 3.72 15.01 9.93
N ASN A 372 4.22 16.04 9.25
CA ASN A 372 3.96 16.30 7.83
C ASN A 372 5.23 16.39 6.97
N MET A 373 6.39 15.97 7.50
CA MET A 373 7.67 16.06 6.79
C MET A 373 8.56 14.87 7.15
N GLY A 374 9.11 14.21 6.14
CA GLY A 374 10.11 13.16 6.32
C GLY A 374 11.52 13.74 6.52
N LEU A 375 12.44 12.91 6.96
CA LEU A 375 13.88 13.18 6.97
C LEU A 375 14.60 12.07 6.20
N ILE A 376 15.66 12.45 5.51
CA ILE A 376 16.57 11.53 4.84
C ILE A 376 17.99 11.72 5.39
N ASP A 377 18.62 10.61 5.73
CA ASP A 377 20.06 10.50 5.89
C ASP A 377 20.66 10.05 4.55
N PRO A 378 21.36 10.93 3.82
CA PRO A 378 21.93 10.58 2.53
C PRO A 378 23.19 9.70 2.64
N SER A 379 23.77 9.54 3.83
CA SER A 379 25.03 8.81 4.03
C SER A 379 25.17 8.24 5.45
N THR A 380 24.54 7.09 5.67
CA THR A 380 24.69 6.28 6.90
C THR A 380 26.14 5.80 7.11
N SER A 381 26.41 5.14 8.25
CA SER A 381 27.74 4.58 8.59
C SER A 381 28.41 3.73 7.51
N ASP A 382 27.64 3.11 6.62
CA ASP A 382 28.14 2.26 5.53
C ASP A 382 27.84 2.81 4.12
N GLY A 383 27.43 4.07 4.00
CA GLY A 383 27.16 4.74 2.72
C GLY A 383 25.80 4.41 2.09
N ARG A 384 24.90 3.76 2.84
CA ARG A 384 23.48 3.61 2.49
C ARG A 384 22.68 4.87 2.86
N VAL A 385 21.41 4.86 2.48
CA VAL A 385 20.43 5.91 2.79
C VAL A 385 19.39 5.35 3.75
N ILE A 386 19.04 6.11 4.78
CA ILE A 386 17.91 5.77 5.66
C ILE A 386 16.90 6.92 5.67
N PHE A 387 15.62 6.57 5.62
CA PHE A 387 14.50 7.49 5.69
C PHE A 387 13.82 7.39 7.06
N PHE A 388 13.23 8.52 7.47
CA PHE A 388 12.43 8.70 8.67
C PHE A 388 11.15 9.38 8.20
N LEU A 389 10.06 8.64 8.08
CA LEU A 389 8.86 9.12 7.39
C LEU A 389 7.68 9.12 8.34
N PRO A 390 6.92 10.22 8.45
CA PRO A 390 5.66 10.18 9.16
C PRO A 390 4.69 9.24 8.44
N TRP A 391 4.02 8.39 9.20
CA TRP A 391 3.08 7.42 8.67
C TRP A 391 1.97 7.09 9.67
N GLN A 392 0.75 7.56 9.37
CA GLN A 392 -0.47 7.29 10.15
C GLN A 392 -0.30 7.49 11.67
N GLY A 393 0.29 8.62 12.08
CA GLY A 393 0.53 8.94 13.49
C GLY A 393 1.79 8.31 14.09
N ASN A 394 2.51 7.48 13.34
CA ASN A 394 3.78 6.86 13.72
C ASN A 394 4.93 7.32 12.79
N THR A 395 6.14 6.79 13.01
CA THR A 395 7.33 7.04 12.18
C THR A 395 7.85 5.74 11.59
N ILE A 396 7.92 5.62 10.26
CA ILE A 396 8.67 4.57 9.58
C ILE A 396 10.15 4.94 9.58
N ALA A 397 11.02 4.01 9.92
CA ALA A 397 12.45 4.14 9.67
C ALA A 397 13.03 2.94 8.92
N GLY A 398 13.86 3.20 7.90
CA GLY A 398 14.46 2.16 7.08
C GLY A 398 15.15 2.68 5.82
N THR A 399 15.93 1.86 5.12
CA THR A 399 15.88 0.40 5.15
C THR A 399 17.26 -0.24 5.03
N THR A 400 17.33 -1.54 5.34
CA THR A 400 18.52 -2.37 5.13
C THR A 400 18.55 -2.99 3.72
N ASP A 401 19.67 -3.63 3.41
CA ASP A 401 19.92 -4.33 2.15
C ASP A 401 20.86 -5.50 2.43
N SER A 402 20.38 -6.74 2.31
CA SER A 402 21.15 -7.95 2.62
C SER A 402 20.66 -9.12 1.78
N ALA A 403 21.59 -9.89 1.20
CA ALA A 403 21.22 -11.08 0.44
C ALA A 403 20.43 -12.05 1.32
N THR A 404 19.37 -12.65 0.77
CA THR A 404 18.46 -13.51 1.54
C THR A 404 17.95 -14.68 0.71
N SER A 405 17.20 -15.59 1.33
CA SER A 405 16.45 -16.64 0.62
C SER A 405 14.98 -16.25 0.48
N VAL A 406 14.34 -16.73 -0.58
CA VAL A 406 12.92 -16.44 -0.83
C VAL A 406 12.07 -17.23 0.18
N THR A 407 11.32 -16.51 1.01
CA THR A 407 10.38 -17.06 1.99
C THR A 407 9.06 -16.30 1.92
N LYS A 408 7.96 -16.92 2.37
CA LYS A 408 6.62 -16.31 2.34
C LYS A 408 6.52 -15.10 3.27
N ASP A 409 6.89 -15.31 4.54
CA ASP A 409 6.82 -14.31 5.60
C ASP A 409 8.23 -14.06 6.17
N PRO A 410 9.08 -13.30 5.45
CA PRO A 410 10.43 -12.98 5.93
C PRO A 410 10.36 -12.17 7.23
N VAL A 411 11.23 -12.50 8.17
CA VAL A 411 11.28 -11.89 9.50
C VAL A 411 12.38 -10.83 9.54
N ALA A 412 12.12 -9.68 10.17
CA ALA A 412 13.15 -8.68 10.42
C ALA A 412 14.19 -9.19 11.43
N GLY A 413 15.48 -9.14 11.08
CA GLY A 413 16.55 -9.54 11.98
C GLY A 413 16.80 -8.51 13.09
N GLU A 414 17.11 -8.97 14.31
CA GLU A 414 17.41 -8.07 15.44
C GLU A 414 18.66 -7.21 15.18
N ASP A 415 19.68 -7.75 14.50
CA ASP A 415 20.88 -6.99 14.12
C ASP A 415 20.55 -5.83 13.14
N GLU A 416 19.60 -6.06 12.22
CA GLU A 416 19.13 -5.04 11.27
C GLU A 416 18.31 -3.96 11.97
N ILE A 417 17.43 -4.37 12.91
CA ILE A 417 16.67 -3.44 13.77
C ILE A 417 17.64 -2.58 14.59
N ASP A 418 18.60 -3.19 15.28
CA ASP A 418 19.58 -2.47 16.10
C ASP A 418 20.46 -1.54 15.27
N TRP A 419 20.80 -1.92 14.04
CA TRP A 419 21.50 -1.04 13.11
C TRP A 419 20.66 0.19 12.75
N ILE A 420 19.39 0.00 12.39
CA ILE A 420 18.46 1.11 12.11
C ILE A 420 18.39 2.07 13.31
N LEU A 421 18.19 1.53 14.52
CA LEU A 421 18.12 2.36 15.74
C LEU A 421 19.42 3.13 16.02
N LYS A 422 20.59 2.53 15.73
CA LYS A 422 21.89 3.21 15.85
C LYS A 422 22.03 4.37 14.87
N GLU A 423 21.63 4.22 13.62
CA GLU A 423 21.65 5.31 12.64
C GLU A 423 20.68 6.43 13.03
N ILE A 424 19.47 6.09 13.50
CA ILE A 424 18.48 7.07 13.97
C ILE A 424 19.04 7.95 15.09
N ARG A 425 19.70 7.36 16.10
CA ARG A 425 20.27 8.10 17.25
C ARG A 425 21.25 9.19 16.85
N ARG A 426 21.91 9.08 15.68
CA ARG A 426 22.89 10.07 15.22
C ARG A 426 22.26 11.41 14.82
N TYR A 427 20.99 11.39 14.47
CA TYR A 427 20.23 12.56 14.01
C TYR A 427 19.43 13.23 15.11
N LEU A 428 19.27 12.57 16.25
CA LEU A 428 18.49 13.10 17.37
C LEU A 428 19.40 13.71 18.43
N GLN A 429 18.85 14.61 19.24
CA GLN A 429 19.59 15.15 20.39
C GLN A 429 19.95 14.04 21.39
N PRO A 430 21.09 14.15 22.11
CA PRO A 430 21.56 13.09 23.01
C PRO A 430 20.58 12.71 24.14
N ASP A 431 19.70 13.61 24.55
CA ASP A 431 18.66 13.39 25.55
C ASP A 431 17.45 12.61 25.01
N ILE A 432 17.31 12.50 23.68
CA ILE A 432 16.29 11.71 23.01
C ILE A 432 16.77 10.26 22.88
N ALA A 433 16.53 9.49 23.93
CA ALA A 433 16.83 8.06 23.94
C ALA A 433 15.92 7.29 22.98
N VAL A 434 16.54 6.61 22.00
CA VAL A 434 15.92 5.63 21.09
C VAL A 434 16.29 4.24 21.56
N ARG A 435 15.31 3.37 21.84
CA ARG A 435 15.51 2.05 22.45
C ARG A 435 14.87 0.98 21.57
N ARG A 436 15.33 -0.27 21.71
CA ARG A 436 14.68 -1.43 21.06
C ARG A 436 13.21 -1.57 21.48
N GLY A 437 12.93 -1.21 22.74
CA GLY A 437 11.58 -1.13 23.27
C GLY A 437 10.71 -0.14 22.51
N ASP A 438 11.23 0.96 21.93
CA ASP A 438 10.39 1.93 21.21
C ASP A 438 9.89 1.42 19.84
N VAL A 439 10.25 0.20 19.41
CA VAL A 439 9.81 -0.39 18.13
C VAL A 439 8.43 -1.03 18.28
N LEU A 440 7.42 -0.45 17.62
CA LEU A 440 6.02 -0.90 17.66
C LEU A 440 5.74 -2.06 16.69
N ALA A 441 6.46 -2.11 15.58
CA ALA A 441 6.41 -3.16 14.57
C ALA A 441 7.72 -3.15 13.78
N ALA A 442 8.09 -4.30 13.22
CA ALA A 442 9.23 -4.41 12.31
C ALA A 442 8.92 -5.44 11.23
N TRP A 443 9.13 -5.11 9.97
CA TRP A 443 8.88 -6.05 8.87
C TRP A 443 10.10 -6.15 7.96
N SER A 444 10.20 -7.27 7.27
CA SER A 444 11.16 -7.49 6.19
C SER A 444 10.42 -7.67 4.87
N GLY A 445 10.95 -7.11 3.78
CA GLY A 445 10.49 -7.33 2.41
C GLY A 445 11.60 -7.89 1.55
N ILE A 446 11.27 -8.76 0.59
CA ILE A 446 12.26 -9.32 -0.35
C ILE A 446 12.18 -8.56 -1.68
N ARG A 447 13.26 -7.85 -2.03
CA ARG A 447 13.42 -7.17 -3.30
C ARG A 447 13.74 -8.19 -4.39
N PRO A 448 12.96 -8.28 -5.48
CA PRO A 448 13.23 -9.20 -6.56
C PRO A 448 14.26 -8.62 -7.54
N LEU A 449 15.50 -8.38 -7.08
CA LEU A 449 16.54 -7.89 -7.98
C LEU A 449 16.81 -8.95 -9.06
N VAL A 450 17.12 -8.53 -10.29
CA VAL A 450 17.21 -9.45 -11.43
C VAL A 450 18.56 -9.35 -12.12
N ARG A 451 19.04 -10.50 -12.61
CA ARG A 451 20.18 -10.62 -13.52
C ARG A 451 19.66 -10.82 -14.93
N ASP A 452 20.27 -10.16 -15.92
CA ASP A 452 19.92 -10.41 -17.31
C ASP A 452 20.56 -11.74 -17.76
N PRO A 453 19.77 -12.75 -18.16
CA PRO A 453 20.30 -14.02 -18.63
C PRO A 453 21.07 -13.90 -19.97
N LYS A 454 20.87 -12.81 -20.73
CA LYS A 454 21.58 -12.54 -22.00
C LYS A 454 22.88 -11.77 -21.79
N ALA A 455 23.08 -11.19 -20.62
CA ALA A 455 24.30 -10.48 -20.26
C ALA A 455 25.40 -11.47 -19.81
N GLY A 456 26.67 -11.12 -20.03
CA GLY A 456 27.79 -11.95 -19.58
C GLY A 456 27.82 -12.11 -18.05
N LYS A 457 28.40 -13.22 -17.54
CA LYS A 457 28.49 -13.53 -16.08
C LYS A 457 29.13 -12.43 -15.20
N THR A 458 29.75 -11.42 -15.81
CA THR A 458 30.39 -10.27 -15.16
C THR A 458 29.56 -8.99 -15.18
N GLU A 459 28.41 -8.95 -15.86
CA GLU A 459 27.54 -7.78 -15.84
C GLU A 459 26.64 -7.76 -14.59
N GLY A 460 26.45 -6.57 -14.02
CA GLY A 460 25.75 -6.37 -12.76
C GLY A 460 24.24 -6.60 -12.83
N LEU A 461 23.56 -6.42 -11.70
CA LEU A 461 22.09 -6.50 -11.62
C LEU A 461 21.40 -5.49 -12.54
N VAL A 462 20.35 -5.92 -13.23
CA VAL A 462 19.46 -5.04 -13.99
C VAL A 462 18.77 -4.12 -12.99
N ARG A 463 18.92 -2.80 -13.21
CA ARG A 463 18.39 -1.78 -12.30
C ARG A 463 16.91 -1.45 -12.54
N ASN A 464 16.39 -1.85 -13.71
CA ASN A 464 14.99 -1.73 -14.10
C ASN A 464 14.30 -3.09 -13.92
N HIS A 465 13.19 -3.30 -14.61
CA HIS A 465 12.56 -4.60 -14.80
C HIS A 465 13.08 -5.30 -16.06
N LEU A 466 12.78 -6.59 -16.15
CA LEU A 466 13.08 -7.47 -17.27
C LEU A 466 11.77 -8.11 -17.75
N VAL A 467 11.52 -8.03 -19.06
CA VAL A 467 10.43 -8.75 -19.75
C VAL A 467 11.07 -9.77 -20.69
N THR A 468 10.83 -11.06 -20.47
CA THR A 468 11.37 -12.14 -21.30
C THR A 468 10.36 -13.24 -21.54
N THR A 469 10.45 -13.92 -22.68
CA THR A 469 9.58 -15.04 -23.05
C THR A 469 10.39 -16.33 -23.13
N SER A 470 9.91 -17.41 -22.50
CA SER A 470 10.52 -18.74 -22.65
C SER A 470 10.18 -19.38 -24.02
N PRO A 471 10.90 -20.43 -24.46
CA PRO A 471 10.58 -21.12 -25.71
C PRO A 471 9.15 -21.70 -25.77
N SER A 472 8.57 -22.10 -24.63
CA SER A 472 7.19 -22.58 -24.53
C SER A 472 6.16 -21.45 -24.49
N GLY A 473 6.58 -20.19 -24.42
CA GLY A 473 5.69 -19.02 -24.40
C GLY A 473 5.38 -18.48 -23.01
N LEU A 474 6.13 -18.80 -21.95
CA LEU A 474 5.96 -18.16 -20.64
C LEU A 474 6.53 -16.74 -20.69
N LEU A 475 5.67 -15.72 -20.68
CA LEU A 475 6.10 -14.34 -20.57
C LEU A 475 6.37 -14.00 -19.10
N THR A 476 7.56 -13.55 -18.75
CA THR A 476 7.97 -13.22 -17.39
C THR A 476 8.28 -11.74 -17.28
N CYS A 477 7.64 -11.07 -16.32
CA CYS A 477 7.98 -9.71 -15.90
C CYS A 477 8.55 -9.76 -14.47
N ALA A 478 9.84 -9.44 -14.34
CA ALA A 478 10.58 -9.55 -13.09
C ALA A 478 11.41 -8.28 -12.80
N GLY A 479 11.74 -8.02 -11.53
CA GLY A 479 12.43 -6.80 -11.13
C GLY A 479 11.50 -5.60 -10.98
N GLY A 480 12.05 -4.41 -11.27
CA GLY A 480 11.32 -3.16 -11.21
C GLY A 480 11.06 -2.63 -9.80
N LYS A 481 10.18 -1.62 -9.72
CA LYS A 481 9.86 -0.88 -8.49
C LYS A 481 8.37 -0.58 -8.44
N TRP A 482 7.87 -0.27 -7.25
CA TRP A 482 6.50 0.22 -7.09
C TRP A 482 6.28 1.47 -7.95
N THR A 483 7.18 2.45 -7.94
CA THR A 483 7.02 3.69 -8.74
C THR A 483 6.77 3.44 -10.23
N THR A 484 7.33 2.38 -10.82
CA THR A 484 7.26 2.12 -12.27
C THR A 484 6.28 1.00 -12.64
N TYR A 485 5.42 0.55 -11.71
CA TYR A 485 4.55 -0.62 -11.94
C TYR A 485 3.65 -0.49 -13.18
N ARG A 486 3.18 0.72 -13.49
CA ARG A 486 2.25 0.98 -14.60
C ARG A 486 2.98 0.90 -15.94
N GLU A 487 4.18 1.46 -16.04
CA GLU A 487 5.06 1.31 -17.22
C GLU A 487 5.45 -0.16 -17.42
N MET A 488 5.83 -0.86 -16.34
CA MET A 488 6.10 -2.30 -16.40
C MET A 488 4.91 -3.08 -16.95
N ALA A 489 3.69 -2.73 -16.53
CA ALA A 489 2.47 -3.34 -17.04
C ALA A 489 2.26 -3.05 -18.52
N GLU A 490 2.41 -1.79 -18.93
CA GLU A 490 2.28 -1.35 -20.32
C GLU A 490 3.22 -2.11 -21.26
N GLU A 491 4.50 -2.21 -20.91
CA GLU A 491 5.50 -2.94 -21.68
C GLU A 491 5.19 -4.45 -21.73
N THR A 492 4.78 -5.04 -20.61
CA THR A 492 4.46 -6.47 -20.54
C THR A 492 3.23 -6.81 -21.40
N VAL A 493 2.19 -5.97 -21.39
CA VAL A 493 0.99 -6.18 -22.21
C VAL A 493 1.29 -5.93 -23.69
N ASN A 494 2.13 -4.95 -24.03
CA ASN A 494 2.59 -4.74 -25.41
C ASN A 494 3.32 -5.99 -25.96
N GLU A 495 4.22 -6.55 -25.17
CA GLU A 495 4.94 -7.78 -25.52
C GLU A 495 3.98 -8.96 -25.64
N ALA A 496 3.05 -9.12 -24.68
CA ALA A 496 2.06 -10.18 -24.71
C ALA A 496 1.14 -10.13 -25.95
N ILE A 497 0.71 -8.94 -26.35
CA ILE A 497 -0.09 -8.76 -27.58
C ILE A 497 0.68 -9.24 -28.80
N THR A 498 1.98 -8.93 -28.86
CA THR A 498 2.85 -9.29 -29.98
C THR A 498 3.15 -10.80 -29.99
N GLU A 499 3.63 -11.34 -28.87
CA GLU A 499 4.05 -12.75 -28.73
C GLU A 499 2.89 -13.73 -28.94
N PHE A 500 1.69 -13.39 -28.44
CA PHE A 500 0.53 -14.27 -28.51
C PHE A 500 -0.44 -13.93 -29.65
N GLY A 501 -0.10 -12.95 -30.50
CA GLY A 501 -0.94 -12.53 -31.63
C GLY A 501 -2.33 -12.06 -31.22
N LEU A 502 -2.45 -11.38 -30.06
CA LEU A 502 -3.72 -10.91 -29.53
C LEU A 502 -4.18 -9.64 -30.26
N THR A 503 -5.48 -9.38 -30.24
CA THR A 503 -6.05 -8.16 -30.81
C THR A 503 -6.73 -7.37 -29.71
N SER A 504 -6.18 -6.21 -29.35
CA SER A 504 -6.86 -5.27 -28.46
C SER A 504 -8.09 -4.66 -29.13
N LYS A 505 -9.07 -4.28 -28.33
CA LYS A 505 -10.35 -3.75 -28.81
C LYS A 505 -10.78 -2.54 -27.96
N PRO A 506 -11.35 -1.50 -28.57
CA PRO A 506 -11.97 -0.42 -27.81
C PRO A 506 -13.02 -0.95 -26.84
N LEU A 507 -13.02 -0.45 -25.61
CA LEU A 507 -14.02 -0.83 -24.61
C LEU A 507 -15.25 0.07 -24.75
N ALA A 508 -16.16 -0.31 -25.66
CA ALA A 508 -17.33 0.50 -26.02
C ALA A 508 -18.33 0.76 -24.86
N SER A 509 -18.32 -0.07 -23.82
CA SER A 509 -19.19 0.07 -22.65
C SER A 509 -18.37 -0.09 -21.37
N ALA A 510 -17.51 0.88 -21.11
CA ALA A 510 -16.70 0.90 -19.91
C ALA A 510 -17.58 0.92 -18.64
N PRO A 511 -17.15 0.23 -17.56
CA PRO A 511 -17.87 0.25 -16.29
C PRO A 511 -17.90 1.67 -15.71
N ARG A 512 -19.03 2.05 -15.12
CA ARG A 512 -19.18 3.33 -14.43
C ARG A 512 -18.61 3.24 -13.02
N VAL A 513 -17.29 3.19 -12.90
CA VAL A 513 -16.58 3.03 -11.63
C VAL A 513 -16.97 4.12 -10.62
N SER A 514 -17.21 5.35 -11.07
CA SER A 514 -17.71 6.46 -10.24
C SER A 514 -19.12 6.25 -9.66
N GLY A 515 -19.93 5.37 -10.26
CA GLY A 515 -21.37 5.28 -9.98
C GLY A 515 -22.20 6.42 -10.61
N THR A 516 -21.61 7.25 -11.46
CA THR A 516 -22.28 8.36 -12.17
C THR A 516 -22.42 8.08 -13.67
N GLU A 517 -23.25 8.86 -14.35
CA GLU A 517 -23.33 8.90 -15.82
C GLU A 517 -22.09 9.54 -16.49
N VAL A 518 -21.20 10.16 -15.70
CA VAL A 518 -20.02 10.85 -16.21
C VAL A 518 -18.97 9.80 -16.57
N LEU A 519 -18.53 9.83 -17.83
CA LEU A 519 -17.46 8.97 -18.34
C LEU A 519 -16.10 9.43 -17.82
N ASP A 520 -15.21 8.47 -17.59
CA ASP A 520 -13.81 8.79 -17.26
C ASP A 520 -13.11 9.43 -18.45
N GLU A 521 -12.05 10.18 -18.18
CA GLU A 521 -11.29 10.89 -19.22
C GLU A 521 -10.48 9.96 -20.13
N ALA A 522 -10.28 8.71 -19.71
CA ALA A 522 -9.59 7.69 -20.48
C ALA A 522 -10.45 7.27 -21.70
N PRO A 523 -9.97 7.44 -22.95
CA PRO A 523 -10.76 7.12 -24.15
C PRO A 523 -10.95 5.61 -24.40
N LEU A 524 -10.14 4.75 -23.76
CA LEU A 524 -10.22 3.27 -23.81
C LEU A 524 -10.37 2.71 -25.24
N ASP A 525 -9.55 3.19 -26.16
CA ASP A 525 -9.57 2.89 -27.60
C ASP A 525 -8.82 1.60 -28.00
N GLY A 526 -8.47 0.77 -27.02
CA GLY A 526 -7.65 -0.44 -27.22
C GLY A 526 -6.14 -0.20 -27.09
N THR A 527 -5.70 1.03 -26.83
CA THR A 527 -4.31 1.37 -26.46
C THR A 527 -4.16 1.52 -24.94
N CYS A 528 -2.90 1.61 -24.45
CA CYS A 528 -2.64 1.84 -23.04
C CYS A 528 -3.14 3.23 -22.60
N GLN A 529 -4.15 3.25 -21.72
CA GLN A 529 -4.70 4.49 -21.14
C GLN A 529 -4.60 4.53 -19.61
N THR A 530 -3.85 3.60 -19.01
CA THR A 530 -3.77 3.41 -17.56
C THR A 530 -3.23 4.60 -16.77
N HIS A 531 -2.53 5.53 -17.44
CA HIS A 531 -2.10 6.80 -16.83
C HIS A 531 -3.25 7.79 -16.58
N ARG A 532 -4.44 7.52 -17.16
CA ARG A 532 -5.66 8.33 -17.00
C ARG A 532 -6.81 7.58 -16.35
N VAL A 533 -6.74 6.25 -16.27
CA VAL A 533 -7.76 5.42 -15.63
C VAL A 533 -7.73 5.66 -14.13
N ARG A 534 -8.79 6.26 -13.59
CA ARG A 534 -8.91 6.49 -12.14
C ARG A 534 -9.23 5.18 -11.42
N LEU A 535 -8.53 4.93 -10.31
CA LEU A 535 -8.80 3.75 -9.50
C LEU A 535 -10.10 3.88 -8.71
N ILE A 536 -10.67 2.75 -8.31
CA ILE A 536 -11.76 2.72 -7.33
C ILE A 536 -11.41 3.58 -6.10
N GLY A 537 -12.35 4.43 -5.65
CA GLY A 537 -12.12 5.41 -4.60
C GLY A 537 -11.75 6.82 -5.09
N ALA A 538 -11.14 6.95 -6.27
CA ALA A 538 -10.57 8.22 -6.72
C ALA A 538 -11.60 9.24 -7.24
N HIS A 539 -12.72 8.77 -7.78
CA HIS A 539 -13.61 9.60 -8.60
C HIS A 539 -14.28 10.71 -7.79
N GLY A 540 -14.78 10.37 -6.61
CA GLY A 540 -15.40 11.33 -5.69
C GLY A 540 -14.54 11.76 -4.51
N TYR A 541 -13.24 11.50 -4.55
CA TYR A 541 -12.36 11.92 -3.48
C TYR A 541 -12.17 13.44 -3.48
N SER A 542 -12.22 14.02 -2.28
CA SER A 542 -11.82 15.41 -2.03
C SER A 542 -11.31 15.51 -0.61
N LYS A 543 -10.41 16.47 -0.35
CA LYS A 543 -9.87 16.71 1.00
C LYS A 543 -10.94 17.10 2.02
N THR A 544 -12.13 17.50 1.59
CA THR A 544 -13.27 17.85 2.45
C THR A 544 -14.34 16.75 2.57
N LEU A 545 -14.16 15.61 1.89
CA LEU A 545 -15.14 14.52 1.89
C LEU A 545 -15.49 14.03 3.32
N PHE A 546 -14.52 14.03 4.23
CA PHE A 546 -14.69 13.60 5.61
C PHE A 546 -15.80 14.39 6.34
N ILE A 547 -16.02 15.66 6.00
CA ILE A 547 -17.06 16.51 6.59
C ILE A 547 -18.43 15.88 6.37
N ASN A 548 -18.68 15.37 5.16
CA ASN A 548 -19.93 14.72 4.83
C ASN A 548 -20.12 13.41 5.62
N LEU A 549 -19.07 12.62 5.80
CA LEU A 549 -19.14 11.39 6.59
C LEU A 549 -19.50 11.69 8.06
N VAL A 550 -18.88 12.73 8.64
CA VAL A 550 -19.20 13.20 10.00
C VAL A 550 -20.66 13.67 10.07
N GLN A 551 -21.11 14.50 9.12
CA GLN A 551 -22.45 15.09 9.13
C GLN A 551 -23.57 14.07 8.92
N HIS A 552 -23.37 13.07 8.05
CA HIS A 552 -24.42 12.11 7.68
C HIS A 552 -24.43 10.85 8.54
N TYR A 553 -23.27 10.39 9.04
CA TYR A 553 -23.18 9.16 9.81
C TYR A 553 -22.78 9.38 11.28
N GLY A 554 -22.39 10.59 11.66
CA GLY A 554 -21.92 10.88 13.02
C GLY A 554 -20.63 10.14 13.36
N ILE A 555 -19.77 9.87 12.37
CA ILE A 555 -18.47 9.22 12.58
C ILE A 555 -17.48 10.24 13.16
N GLU A 556 -16.55 9.77 13.99
CA GLU A 556 -15.49 10.61 14.56
C GLU A 556 -14.61 11.24 13.48
N THR A 557 -14.22 12.51 13.65
CA THR A 557 -13.48 13.27 12.64
C THR A 557 -12.17 12.61 12.21
N GLU A 558 -11.41 12.03 13.15
CA GLU A 558 -10.15 11.34 12.85
C GLU A 558 -10.40 10.12 11.95
N ILE A 559 -11.38 9.29 12.32
CA ILE A 559 -11.80 8.11 11.55
C ILE A 559 -12.30 8.53 10.17
N ALA A 560 -13.16 9.55 10.08
CA ALA A 560 -13.69 10.02 8.80
C ALA A 560 -12.56 10.47 7.85
N LYS A 561 -11.55 11.20 8.35
CA LYS A 561 -10.36 11.58 7.57
C LYS A 561 -9.57 10.36 7.11
N TYR A 562 -9.34 9.41 8.03
CA TYR A 562 -8.67 8.16 7.69
C TYR A 562 -9.41 7.41 6.58
N LEU A 563 -10.73 7.19 6.72
CA LEU A 563 -11.53 6.48 5.73
C LEU A 563 -11.46 7.15 4.35
N CYS A 564 -11.50 8.48 4.27
CA CYS A 564 -11.33 9.18 3.00
C CYS A 564 -9.97 8.93 2.34
N THR A 565 -8.89 8.83 3.12
CA THR A 565 -7.53 8.55 2.61
C THR A 565 -7.25 7.05 2.40
N ALA A 566 -8.11 6.16 2.89
CA ALA A 566 -7.98 4.71 2.71
C ALA A 566 -8.89 4.17 1.59
N TYR A 567 -10.09 4.73 1.46
CA TYR A 567 -11.16 4.23 0.59
C TYR A 567 -11.66 5.28 -0.42
N GLY A 568 -11.26 6.55 -0.29
CA GLY A 568 -11.73 7.62 -1.16
C GLY A 568 -13.26 7.77 -1.10
N ASP A 569 -13.92 7.80 -2.25
CA ASP A 569 -15.38 7.81 -2.33
C ASP A 569 -16.06 6.53 -1.79
N ARG A 570 -15.34 5.41 -1.65
CA ARG A 570 -15.88 4.19 -1.03
C ARG A 570 -16.02 4.29 0.48
N ALA A 571 -15.48 5.35 1.08
CA ALA A 571 -15.71 5.66 2.49
C ALA A 571 -17.20 5.83 2.83
N TRP A 572 -18.04 6.22 1.86
CA TRP A 572 -19.50 6.23 2.02
C TRP A 572 -20.06 4.84 2.32
N SER A 573 -19.61 3.81 1.60
CA SER A 573 -20.04 2.42 1.80
C SER A 573 -19.50 1.86 3.13
N VAL A 574 -18.25 2.18 3.47
CA VAL A 574 -17.67 1.79 4.77
C VAL A 574 -18.46 2.37 5.94
N ALA A 575 -18.78 3.67 5.86
CA ALA A 575 -19.60 4.35 6.86
C ALA A 575 -21.02 3.75 6.96
N ALA A 576 -21.63 3.41 5.82
CA ALA A 576 -22.94 2.76 5.77
C ALA A 576 -22.94 1.35 6.40
N LEU A 577 -21.82 0.63 6.33
CA LEU A 577 -21.64 -0.70 6.91
C LEU A 577 -21.23 -0.69 8.39
N SER A 578 -20.95 0.49 8.95
CA SER A 578 -20.52 0.64 10.35
C SER A 578 -21.70 0.50 11.32
N ALA A 579 -21.55 -0.27 12.40
CA ALA A 579 -22.64 -0.45 13.37
C ALA A 579 -22.90 0.85 14.16
N PRO A 580 -24.15 1.07 14.64
CA PRO A 580 -24.41 2.13 15.60
C PRO A 580 -23.64 1.89 16.91
N THR A 581 -23.29 2.97 17.60
CA THR A 581 -22.73 2.94 18.95
C THR A 581 -23.82 3.26 19.98
N GLU A 582 -23.52 3.03 21.25
CA GLU A 582 -24.39 3.42 22.38
C GLU A 582 -24.02 4.81 22.94
N GLN A 583 -23.19 5.57 22.21
CA GLN A 583 -22.70 6.88 22.64
C GLN A 583 -23.44 8.00 21.92
N ARG A 584 -23.47 9.20 22.52
CA ARG A 584 -23.97 10.41 21.85
C ARG A 584 -23.16 10.73 20.58
N PHE A 585 -21.85 10.53 20.66
CA PHE A 585 -20.91 10.69 19.55
C PHE A 585 -19.65 9.85 19.86
N PRO A 586 -19.07 9.12 18.88
CA PRO A 586 -19.57 8.92 17.52
C PRO A 586 -20.87 8.11 17.48
N VAL A 587 -21.79 8.38 16.56
CA VAL A 587 -23.09 7.70 16.44
C VAL A 587 -22.94 6.32 15.79
N ARG A 588 -21.97 6.16 14.88
CA ARG A 588 -21.66 4.90 14.17
C ARG A 588 -20.16 4.70 14.09
N GLY A 589 -19.77 3.44 13.89
CA GLY A 589 -18.37 3.02 13.81
C GLY A 589 -17.84 2.65 15.19
N LYS A 590 -17.90 1.36 15.51
CA LYS A 590 -17.27 0.83 16.73
C LYS A 590 -15.77 0.70 16.45
N ARG A 591 -14.96 1.39 17.24
CA ARG A 591 -13.48 1.31 17.15
C ARG A 591 -13.02 -0.13 17.38
N ILE A 592 -12.15 -0.62 16.50
CA ILE A 592 -11.50 -1.94 16.60
C ILE A 592 -10.25 -1.86 17.48
N SER A 593 -9.57 -0.72 17.46
CA SER A 593 -8.40 -0.43 18.28
C SER A 593 -8.61 0.91 18.99
N GLU A 594 -8.24 0.98 20.26
CA GLU A 594 -8.30 2.24 21.02
C GLU A 594 -7.30 3.28 20.48
N LEU A 595 -6.13 2.81 20.01
CA LEU A 595 -5.01 3.67 19.60
C LEU A 595 -5.07 4.12 18.14
N TYR A 596 -5.85 3.43 17.30
CA TYR A 596 -5.84 3.63 15.85
C TYR A 596 -7.25 3.82 15.29
N PRO A 597 -7.43 4.60 14.22
CA PRO A 597 -8.73 5.04 13.72
C PRO A 597 -9.46 3.98 12.87
N TYR A 598 -9.42 2.71 13.27
CA TYR A 598 -10.06 1.61 12.55
C TYR A 598 -11.41 1.25 13.14
N ILE A 599 -12.38 0.95 12.28
CA ILE A 599 -13.76 0.65 12.71
C ILE A 599 -14.34 -0.63 12.11
N ASP A 600 -15.36 -1.16 12.77
CA ASP A 600 -16.05 -2.40 12.41
C ASP A 600 -16.60 -2.43 10.97
N GLY A 601 -17.04 -1.28 10.44
CA GLY A 601 -17.53 -1.16 9.06
C GLY A 601 -16.48 -1.50 7.99
N GLU A 602 -15.19 -1.28 8.27
CA GLU A 602 -14.11 -1.62 7.35
C GLU A 602 -14.00 -3.12 7.14
N VAL A 603 -14.12 -3.92 8.20
CA VAL A 603 -14.02 -5.39 8.12
C VAL A 603 -15.09 -5.94 7.18
N ARG A 604 -16.33 -5.46 7.33
CA ARG A 604 -17.45 -5.86 6.46
C ARG A 604 -17.21 -5.41 5.01
N TYR A 605 -16.71 -4.19 4.81
CA TYR A 605 -16.38 -3.69 3.47
C TYR A 605 -15.30 -4.55 2.80
N CYS A 606 -14.22 -4.87 3.53
CA CYS A 606 -13.11 -5.69 3.03
C CYS A 606 -13.58 -7.08 2.58
N VAL A 607 -14.47 -7.71 3.35
CA VAL A 607 -15.04 -9.02 3.00
C VAL A 607 -15.97 -8.92 1.79
N ARG A 608 -16.92 -7.98 1.81
CA ARG A 608 -17.99 -7.89 0.80
C ARG A 608 -17.53 -7.31 -0.54
N HIS A 609 -16.51 -6.45 -0.53
CA HIS A 609 -16.13 -5.64 -1.69
C HIS A 609 -14.67 -5.77 -2.10
N GLU A 610 -13.81 -6.43 -1.31
CA GLU A 610 -12.36 -6.50 -1.60
C GLU A 610 -11.76 -7.91 -1.45
N TYR A 611 -12.64 -8.91 -1.47
CA TYR A 611 -12.30 -10.33 -1.47
C TYR A 611 -11.43 -10.79 -0.28
N ALA A 612 -11.51 -10.13 0.88
CA ALA A 612 -10.81 -10.59 2.08
C ALA A 612 -11.38 -11.95 2.54
N GLN A 613 -10.50 -12.92 2.77
CA GLN A 613 -10.84 -14.31 3.14
C GLN A 613 -10.09 -14.80 4.39
N THR A 614 -9.14 -14.03 4.91
CA THR A 614 -8.43 -14.30 6.18
C THR A 614 -8.35 -13.04 7.06
N ALA A 615 -8.26 -13.20 8.37
CA ALA A 615 -8.07 -12.10 9.32
C ALA A 615 -6.78 -11.31 9.04
N THR A 616 -5.75 -12.00 8.53
CA THR A 616 -4.51 -11.36 8.07
C THR A 616 -4.76 -10.43 6.87
N ASP A 617 -5.72 -10.75 5.98
CA ASP A 617 -6.08 -9.90 4.82
C ASP A 617 -6.54 -8.52 5.27
N VAL A 618 -7.32 -8.51 6.35
CA VAL A 618 -7.89 -7.29 6.92
C VAL A 618 -6.84 -6.55 7.75
N ILE A 619 -6.27 -7.21 8.75
CA ILE A 619 -5.44 -6.55 9.76
C ILE A 619 -4.09 -6.07 9.22
N ALA A 620 -3.53 -6.78 8.23
CA ALA A 620 -2.22 -6.45 7.67
C ALA A 620 -2.30 -5.62 6.38
N ARG A 621 -3.29 -5.85 5.50
CA ARG A 621 -3.28 -5.26 4.15
C ARG A 621 -4.35 -4.19 3.94
N ARG A 622 -5.53 -4.31 4.56
CA ARG A 622 -6.58 -3.30 4.39
C ARG A 622 -6.46 -2.19 5.43
N MET A 623 -6.36 -2.58 6.70
CA MET A 623 -6.14 -1.66 7.82
C MET A 623 -4.65 -1.29 7.95
N ARG A 624 -3.74 -2.26 7.78
CA ARG A 624 -2.28 -2.14 8.01
C ARG A 624 -1.88 -1.95 9.48
N LEU A 625 -2.76 -2.28 10.41
CA LEU A 625 -2.48 -2.23 11.84
C LEU A 625 -1.28 -3.10 12.22
N ALA A 626 -1.13 -4.28 11.60
CA ALA A 626 0.02 -5.15 11.82
C ALA A 626 1.37 -4.51 11.45
N PHE A 627 1.37 -3.56 10.52
CA PHE A 627 2.57 -2.80 10.16
C PHE A 627 2.79 -1.60 11.07
N LEU A 628 1.75 -1.02 11.66
CA LEU A 628 1.86 0.13 12.57
C LEU A 628 2.24 -0.27 13.98
N ASN A 629 1.63 -1.34 14.50
CA ASN A 629 1.80 -1.80 15.86
C ASN A 629 1.36 -3.26 15.98
N ALA A 630 2.33 -4.17 16.10
CA ALA A 630 2.07 -5.61 16.13
C ALA A 630 1.26 -6.05 17.35
N GLN A 631 1.42 -5.35 18.48
CA GLN A 631 0.65 -5.61 19.70
C GLN A 631 -0.80 -5.13 19.55
N ALA A 632 -1.01 -3.89 19.11
CA ALA A 632 -2.37 -3.39 18.89
C ALA A 632 -3.11 -4.25 17.85
N ALA A 633 -2.40 -4.81 16.87
CA ALA A 633 -2.94 -5.81 15.97
C ALA A 633 -3.35 -7.11 16.69
N LEU A 634 -2.53 -7.62 17.60
CA LEU A 634 -2.86 -8.79 18.42
C LEU A 634 -4.13 -8.55 19.26
N GLU A 635 -4.25 -7.36 19.85
CA GLU A 635 -5.40 -6.96 20.69
C GLU A 635 -6.68 -6.79 19.88
N ALA A 636 -6.58 -6.27 18.65
CA ALA A 636 -7.71 -6.10 17.73
C ALA A 636 -8.18 -7.44 17.09
N LEU A 637 -7.32 -8.45 17.06
CA LEU A 637 -7.53 -9.68 16.29
C LEU A 637 -8.82 -10.45 16.64
N PRO A 638 -9.23 -10.62 17.92
CA PRO A 638 -10.47 -11.32 18.25
C PRO A 638 -11.71 -10.68 17.62
N VAL A 639 -11.80 -9.35 17.67
CA VAL A 639 -12.93 -8.58 17.12
C VAL A 639 -12.97 -8.73 15.60
N VAL A 640 -11.82 -8.63 14.94
CA VAL A 640 -11.71 -8.82 13.47
C VAL A 640 -12.16 -10.23 13.08
N ILE A 641 -11.69 -11.27 13.78
CA ILE A 641 -12.06 -12.66 13.50
C ILE A 641 -13.57 -12.87 13.67
N ASP A 642 -14.19 -12.29 14.70
CA ASP A 642 -15.62 -12.46 14.93
C ASP A 642 -16.48 -11.76 13.87
N LEU A 643 -16.11 -10.53 13.48
CA LEU A 643 -16.78 -9.82 12.39
C LEU A 643 -16.64 -10.58 11.07
N MET A 644 -15.45 -11.08 10.74
CA MET A 644 -15.26 -11.89 9.54
C MET A 644 -16.02 -13.22 9.61
N ALA A 645 -16.09 -13.86 10.77
CA ALA A 645 -16.85 -15.09 10.96
C ALA A 645 -18.35 -14.88 10.79
N GLU A 646 -18.88 -13.72 11.18
CA GLU A 646 -20.28 -13.35 10.92
C GLU A 646 -20.55 -13.24 9.41
N GLU A 647 -19.66 -12.58 8.67
CA GLU A 647 -19.78 -12.36 7.23
C GLU A 647 -19.60 -13.66 6.42
N LEU A 648 -18.57 -14.44 6.75
CA LEU A 648 -18.14 -15.63 6.01
C LEU A 648 -18.66 -16.96 6.61
N LYS A 649 -19.47 -16.88 7.67
CA LYS A 649 -20.09 -18.02 8.36
C LYS A 649 -19.07 -19.04 8.86
N TRP A 650 -17.97 -18.56 9.47
CA TRP A 650 -16.93 -19.42 10.03
C TRP A 650 -17.38 -20.13 11.31
N ASP A 651 -17.06 -21.41 11.41
CA ASP A 651 -17.22 -22.18 12.64
C ASP A 651 -16.08 -21.90 13.65
N SER A 652 -16.20 -22.49 14.84
CA SER A 652 -15.20 -22.31 15.91
C SER A 652 -13.81 -22.83 15.53
N LYS A 653 -13.73 -23.88 14.70
CA LYS A 653 -12.45 -24.45 14.26
C LYS A 653 -11.75 -23.51 13.28
N ARG A 654 -12.49 -22.93 12.34
CA ARG A 654 -11.99 -21.93 11.39
C ARG A 654 -11.51 -20.67 12.11
N LYS A 655 -12.26 -20.18 13.11
CA LYS A 655 -11.83 -19.07 13.97
C LYS A 655 -10.49 -19.35 14.67
N GLU A 656 -10.30 -20.56 15.18
CA GLU A 656 -9.04 -20.95 15.83
C GLU A 656 -7.88 -21.06 14.83
N THR A 657 -8.12 -21.57 13.62
CA THR A 657 -7.13 -21.56 12.54
C THR A 657 -6.71 -20.13 12.19
N GLU A 658 -7.67 -19.21 12.08
CA GLU A 658 -7.38 -17.80 11.82
C GLU A 658 -6.57 -17.15 12.95
N TRP A 659 -6.92 -17.43 14.21
CA TRP A 659 -6.13 -17.00 15.36
C TRP A 659 -4.66 -17.42 15.23
N LYS A 660 -4.40 -18.72 15.06
CA LYS A 660 -3.03 -19.28 14.99
C LYS A 660 -2.24 -18.70 13.82
N ASN A 661 -2.85 -18.64 12.64
CA ASN A 661 -2.19 -18.15 11.43
C ASN A 661 -1.87 -16.66 11.55
N SER A 662 -2.80 -15.85 12.06
CA SER A 662 -2.57 -14.42 12.25
C SER A 662 -1.55 -14.12 13.35
N VAL A 663 -1.56 -14.83 14.48
CA VAL A 663 -0.51 -14.67 15.52
C VAL A 663 0.87 -15.05 14.99
N THR A 664 0.96 -16.13 14.20
CA THR A 664 2.22 -16.53 13.52
C THR A 664 2.70 -15.43 12.58
N TYR A 665 1.79 -14.86 11.77
CA TYR A 665 2.10 -13.74 10.89
C TYR A 665 2.60 -12.51 11.66
N LEU A 666 1.97 -12.15 12.79
CA LEU A 666 2.41 -11.04 13.63
C LEU A 666 3.84 -11.23 14.17
N GLY A 667 4.29 -12.49 14.33
CA GLY A 667 5.70 -12.78 14.62
C GLY A 667 6.67 -12.26 13.55
N SER A 668 6.28 -12.31 12.26
CA SER A 668 7.07 -11.71 11.18
C SER A 668 7.02 -10.19 11.16
N MET A 669 6.06 -9.59 11.87
CA MET A 669 5.85 -8.15 12.04
C MET A 669 6.49 -7.59 13.33
N GLY A 670 7.33 -8.38 14.00
CA GLY A 670 8.07 -7.95 15.19
C GLY A 670 7.34 -8.16 16.52
N LEU A 671 6.25 -8.94 16.55
CA LEU A 671 5.59 -9.31 17.80
C LEU A 671 6.55 -10.13 18.69
N PRO A 672 6.75 -9.75 19.97
CA PRO A 672 7.66 -10.45 20.87
C PRO A 672 7.33 -11.94 21.03
N LYS A 673 8.38 -12.78 21.14
CA LYS A 673 8.22 -14.25 21.25
C LYS A 673 7.31 -14.70 22.38
N GLY A 674 7.37 -14.02 23.53
CA GLY A 674 6.50 -14.31 24.68
C GLY A 674 5.01 -14.09 24.42
N LYS A 675 4.66 -13.30 23.39
CA LYS A 675 3.27 -13.04 22.99
C LYS A 675 2.74 -14.00 21.93
N LEU A 676 3.62 -14.70 21.22
CA LEU A 676 3.20 -15.68 20.19
C LEU A 676 2.46 -16.88 20.78
N THR A 677 2.63 -17.14 22.07
CA THR A 677 1.95 -18.24 22.78
C THR A 677 0.64 -17.83 23.43
N LEU A 678 0.23 -16.55 23.31
CA LEU A 678 -1.01 -16.09 23.91
C LEU A 678 -2.23 -16.69 23.19
N THR A 679 -3.19 -17.14 23.99
CA THR A 679 -4.45 -17.63 23.46
C THR A 679 -5.40 -16.47 23.20
N ARG A 680 -6.40 -16.69 22.34
CA ARG A 680 -7.47 -15.72 22.10
C ARG A 680 -8.14 -15.25 23.40
N LYS A 681 -8.41 -16.19 24.30
CA LYS A 681 -9.01 -15.92 25.62
C LYS A 681 -8.12 -15.06 26.51
N ASP A 682 -6.79 -15.23 26.43
CA ASP A 682 -5.85 -14.38 27.18
C ASP A 682 -6.01 -12.91 26.73
N VAL A 683 -6.10 -12.67 25.43
CA VAL A 683 -6.30 -11.34 24.86
C VAL A 683 -7.64 -10.73 25.25
N GLU A 684 -8.72 -11.48 25.08
CA GLU A 684 -10.08 -11.03 25.46
C GLU A 684 -10.21 -10.72 26.97
N SER A 685 -9.44 -11.42 27.82
CA SER A 685 -9.40 -11.16 29.26
C SER A 685 -8.49 -9.98 29.67
N GLY A 686 -7.89 -9.29 28.69
CA GLY A 686 -7.00 -8.15 28.89
C GLY A 686 -5.60 -8.52 29.40
N ARG A 687 -5.17 -9.79 29.28
CA ARG A 687 -3.82 -10.20 29.74
C ARG A 687 -2.69 -9.56 28.95
N VAL A 688 -2.92 -9.16 27.70
CA VAL A 688 -1.90 -8.52 26.85
C VAL A 688 -1.40 -7.21 27.46
N GLY A 689 -2.23 -6.52 28.25
CA GLY A 689 -1.88 -5.26 28.94
C GLY A 689 -1.56 -5.38 30.43
N LYS A 690 -1.52 -6.59 31.02
CA LYS A 690 -1.23 -6.77 32.46
C LYS A 690 0.29 -6.85 32.70
N TYR A 691 0.89 -5.70 33.01
CA TYR A 691 2.12 -5.41 33.77
C TYR A 691 3.14 -6.54 34.02
N ALA A 692 3.55 -7.28 33.00
CA ALA A 692 4.71 -8.15 33.06
C ALA A 692 5.83 -7.62 32.14
N ASP A 693 6.57 -6.64 32.67
CA ASP A 693 8.03 -6.42 32.57
C ASP A 693 8.79 -6.20 31.25
N GLU A 694 8.18 -5.94 30.09
CA GLU A 694 8.92 -5.36 28.93
C GLU A 694 8.30 -4.09 28.35
N GLU A 695 6.97 -3.98 28.39
CA GLU A 695 6.24 -2.93 27.65
C GLU A 695 5.83 -1.71 28.46
N TYR A 696 5.77 -1.82 29.79
CA TYR A 696 5.58 -0.63 30.62
C TYR A 696 6.63 0.44 30.29
N HIS A 697 7.86 0.01 30.00
CA HIS A 697 8.97 0.88 29.62
C HIS A 697 8.89 1.46 28.19
N LEU A 698 7.98 0.97 27.33
CA LEU A 698 7.61 1.64 26.07
C LEU A 698 6.93 2.97 26.37
N TYR A 699 5.91 2.94 27.22
CA TYR A 699 4.96 4.05 27.39
C TYR A 699 5.27 4.94 28.61
N ALA A 700 5.87 4.37 29.67
CA ALA A 700 6.19 5.08 30.89
C ALA A 700 7.66 4.85 31.31
N ARG A 701 8.40 5.95 31.44
CA ARG A 701 9.84 5.94 31.76
C ARG A 701 10.14 6.12 33.26
N HIS A 702 9.10 6.27 34.08
CA HIS A 702 9.23 6.38 35.53
C HIS A 702 9.20 4.98 36.15
N GLY A 703 10.36 4.52 36.64
CA GLY A 703 10.55 3.17 37.21
C GLY A 703 11.95 2.67 36.93
N ASN A 704 12.96 3.31 37.53
CA ASN A 704 14.37 3.01 37.29
C ASN A 704 14.91 2.09 38.39
N LYS A 705 14.82 0.77 38.25
CA LYS A 705 15.63 -0.18 39.04
C LYS A 705 16.03 -1.36 38.15
N SER A 706 17.34 -1.59 37.99
CA SER A 706 17.86 -2.70 37.20
C SER A 706 17.37 -4.06 37.73
N PRO A 707 17.29 -5.11 36.89
CA PRO A 707 16.91 -6.46 37.33
C PRO A 707 17.76 -6.99 38.50
N SER A 708 19.04 -6.61 38.55
CA SER A 708 19.97 -6.98 39.62
C SER A 708 19.68 -6.31 40.97
N MET A 709 19.00 -5.16 40.97
CA MET A 709 18.66 -4.41 42.18
C MET A 709 17.33 -4.87 42.79
N LEU A 710 16.43 -5.44 41.98
CA LEU A 710 15.15 -6.00 42.44
C LEU A 710 15.35 -7.27 43.29
N LEU A 711 16.29 -8.15 42.92
CA LEU A 711 16.57 -9.37 43.69
C LEU A 711 17.13 -9.05 45.09
N TRP A 712 18.00 -8.03 45.19
CA TRP A 712 18.57 -7.60 46.47
C TRP A 712 17.55 -6.90 47.38
N ARG A 713 16.62 -6.11 46.81
CA ARG A 713 15.63 -5.35 47.59
C ARG A 713 14.40 -6.18 47.97
N TRP A 714 14.03 -7.18 47.16
CA TRP A 714 12.98 -8.15 47.50
C TRP A 714 13.38 -9.02 48.69
N ILE A 715 14.67 -9.41 48.78
CA ILE A 715 15.22 -10.16 49.92
C ILE A 715 15.40 -9.26 51.16
N ALA A 716 15.69 -7.96 50.98
CA ALA A 716 16.08 -7.09 52.09
C ALA A 716 14.94 -6.30 52.75
N ASN A 717 13.88 -5.86 52.03
CA ASN A 717 12.96 -4.84 52.60
C ASN A 717 11.46 -4.99 52.25
N GLY A 718 11.01 -6.02 51.52
CA GLY A 718 9.57 -6.26 51.31
C GLY A 718 8.78 -5.11 50.68
N ASP A 719 9.45 -4.21 49.96
CA ASP A 719 8.88 -2.94 49.49
C ASP A 719 8.40 -3.09 48.03
N THR A 720 7.09 -3.11 47.84
CA THR A 720 6.45 -3.16 46.51
C THR A 720 5.96 -1.77 46.12
N ASP A 721 6.78 -1.00 45.40
CA ASP A 721 6.31 0.18 44.67
C ASP A 721 5.32 -0.30 43.58
N LYS A 722 4.03 -0.33 43.92
CA LYS A 722 2.95 -0.60 42.97
C LYS A 722 2.53 0.71 42.28
N PRO A 723 2.20 0.72 40.98
CA PRO A 723 1.76 1.92 40.27
C PRO A 723 0.38 2.48 40.70
N ASP A 724 -0.21 1.97 41.78
CA ASP A 724 -1.60 2.22 42.16
C ASP A 724 -1.79 3.26 43.26
N GLU A 725 -0.72 3.90 43.76
CA GLU A 725 -0.89 5.03 44.69
C GLU A 725 -1.07 6.33 43.90
N PRO A 726 -2.27 6.95 43.93
CA PRO A 726 -2.42 8.30 43.39
C PRO A 726 -1.42 9.20 44.12
N LEU A 727 -0.67 9.99 43.34
CA LEU A 727 0.17 11.06 43.90
C LEU A 727 -0.68 11.82 44.92
N PRO A 728 -0.23 11.96 46.19
CA PRO A 728 -1.02 12.61 47.21
C PRO A 728 -1.40 13.98 46.68
N SER A 729 -2.71 14.21 46.52
CA SER A 729 -3.18 15.52 46.09
C SER A 729 -2.68 16.52 47.13
N ASP A 730 -1.99 17.56 46.69
CA ASP A 730 -1.62 18.69 47.57
C ASP A 730 -2.88 19.50 47.98
N SER A 731 -4.07 19.02 47.62
CA SER A 731 -5.32 19.55 48.10
C SER A 731 -5.51 19.13 49.56
N LYS A 732 -5.59 20.13 50.45
CA LYS A 732 -6.07 19.96 51.84
C LYS A 732 -7.56 19.59 51.91
N ILE A 733 -8.15 19.10 50.81
CA ILE A 733 -9.58 18.87 50.67
C ILE A 733 -9.84 17.38 50.87
N PRO A 734 -10.70 16.99 51.84
CA PRO A 734 -11.07 15.61 52.05
C PRO A 734 -11.69 14.99 50.77
N PRO A 735 -11.42 13.70 50.47
CA PRO A 735 -12.06 13.00 49.36
C PRO A 735 -13.59 13.07 49.45
N GLY A 736 -14.26 13.43 48.35
CA GLY A 736 -15.72 13.53 48.28
C GLY A 736 -16.32 14.93 48.48
N HIS A 737 -15.51 15.98 48.58
CA HIS A 737 -16.00 17.37 48.58
C HIS A 737 -15.57 18.10 47.30
N ASN A 738 -16.55 18.37 46.42
CA ASN A 738 -16.35 19.18 45.22
C ASN A 738 -16.49 20.68 45.60
N PRO A 739 -15.45 21.52 45.48
CA PRO A 739 -15.44 22.90 46.00
C PRO A 739 -16.41 23.86 45.30
N VAL A 740 -17.11 23.42 44.25
CA VAL A 740 -17.96 24.25 43.40
C VAL A 740 -19.46 24.12 43.71
N ILE A 741 -19.88 23.22 44.62
CA ILE A 741 -21.30 22.86 44.82
C ILE A 741 -21.92 23.48 46.10
N GLY A 742 -21.16 24.19 46.93
CA GLY A 742 -21.72 24.92 48.08
C GLY A 742 -22.21 26.32 47.69
N GLU A 743 -23.42 26.69 48.10
CA GLU A 743 -23.98 28.06 47.97
C GLU A 743 -23.08 29.13 48.62
N ASP A 744 -22.18 28.73 49.52
CA ASP A 744 -21.27 29.62 50.24
C ASP A 744 -19.85 29.75 49.62
N SER A 745 -19.59 29.17 48.44
CA SER A 745 -18.28 29.27 47.80
C SER A 745 -17.96 30.70 47.34
N LYS A 746 -16.76 31.22 47.69
CA LYS A 746 -16.26 32.54 47.27
C LYS A 746 -16.12 32.70 45.76
N ALA A 747 -16.14 31.62 44.98
CA ALA A 747 -16.14 31.69 43.52
C ALA A 747 -17.54 31.92 42.92
N ASN A 748 -18.60 31.76 43.73
CA ASN A 748 -20.00 31.96 43.36
C ASN A 748 -20.60 33.29 43.90
N LYS A 749 -19.79 34.13 44.56
CA LYS A 749 -20.11 35.53 44.91
C LYS A 749 -19.26 36.45 44.06
#